data_AF-A0A5B8XX82-F1
#
_entry.id   AF-A0A5B8XX82-F1
#
_cell.length_a   1.000
_cell.length_b   1.000
_cell.length_c   1.000
_cell.angle_alpha   90.00
_cell.angle_beta   90.00
_cell.angle_gamma   90.00
#
_symmetry.space_group_name_H-M   'P 1'
#
loop_
_entity.id
_entity.type
_entity.pdbx_description
1 polymer ?
#
loop_
_entity_poly.entity_id
_entity_poly.type
_entity_poly.pdbx_seq_one_letter_code
_entity_poly.pdbx_strand_id
1 'polypeptide(L)'
;MKKTLALMALGLSACTDALPSPPISLNAPTAIAVAKGRVCLNFSVQDKISTPIFEACEDDAPGAIGLVVNENSDRLAFVGLDTTEPRLADLTQAKPGVTHLAVGRLPVDVAASTDGTVAYTLNQIDRDISLVNIWEPEVLDARISLDDTPIAFEVSKRDGADLITVAQGSPTQLVFMDGITCEPGGCEEPTDTRTTLDLPGTATDLAVTPDGLKAFVTLREFDYVVVVDLTTFAISNQIGATSECSDGVDNDGDGLIDQADPQCFGPYGTEAAVAADTGDCQDGEDNDGDGLTDRDDPECLSPTSSESGPTVGSVPSAPCNDGVDNDGDGLIDYPDDPGCFGPLGQSEDEIKFVGFDAISIDELGGFAYLVDRQRNQVVILDVAREVLVNAATSVEPRVDEFTNLVGVPVFPRPLDVTGTVRRDCLRTDNIGVPCSESFFEGTTDRAAYELDEVVVRYAWGAFVTEDTGRVRYVETMDTFCRVATSEARKLLNSDFLDLEELAATEELKCTQIPEFPLIARDDFAGECAAECTDCENDELLKRRFFCEDGTSMIVNPRFGLVDVAGAEGRVAGKGTCQLPESVENELRNLAGVPGAPRELGCTSPLLPQPLSLDATGIEPSSILSLDAFSRADLLAFEQAFFRVGGETDDFFLELGSSARTFDSRLIAESWTVTYEGALPATRRSDGVFAETTESIMLEEATEVAVLDAGVDLCRAGVFEDDVAIITTPPADTEACADFAGDPGFLTYRVAAMTATELFLAPIEGFAQALPTRECFPTGISWEVRPLDTWVVNGERSGLLSERENQFGLCAERPAPANPFEPKRQSRVKTGETFTGPYLSFFMYPGAELGTAEESLQVEPVRDLSYTFEISPHFVSRNFDTEGVFPTKVVTYQVGPYYRVLSTDSNSNFVFIKDARSSTEFGIRLR
;
A
#
# COMPACT_ATOMS: atom_id res chain seq x y z
N MET A 1 15.00 31.18 -92.63
CA MET A 1 14.08 31.89 -91.73
C MET A 1 12.98 30.93 -91.33
N LYS A 2 12.70 30.74 -90.03
CA LYS A 2 11.76 29.73 -89.51
C LYS A 2 10.86 30.33 -88.42
N LYS A 3 9.55 30.11 -88.48
CA LYS A 3 8.66 29.70 -87.38
C LYS A 3 7.23 29.51 -87.92
N THR A 4 6.55 28.46 -87.48
CA THR A 4 5.36 27.88 -88.13
C THR A 4 4.52 27.13 -87.11
N LEU A 5 3.18 27.36 -87.08
CA LEU A 5 2.12 26.58 -86.41
C LEU A 5 2.25 26.38 -84.86
N ALA A 6 1.28 25.82 -84.13
CA ALA A 6 -0.19 26.04 -84.05
C ALA A 6 -0.79 25.23 -82.87
N LEU A 7 -1.88 25.74 -82.27
CA LEU A 7 -2.99 25.09 -81.53
C LEU A 7 -2.77 23.96 -80.47
N MET A 8 -3.67 23.97 -79.48
CA MET A 8 -4.18 22.89 -78.59
C MET A 8 -3.62 22.65 -77.17
N ALA A 9 -4.55 22.89 -76.22
CA ALA A 9 -5.08 21.96 -75.20
C ALA A 9 -4.41 21.75 -73.82
N LEU A 10 -5.29 21.37 -72.88
CA LEU A 10 -5.09 20.89 -71.50
C LEU A 10 -4.67 21.91 -70.42
N GLY A 11 -5.68 22.48 -69.75
CA GLY A 11 -5.54 22.91 -68.36
C GLY A 11 -5.84 21.73 -67.43
N LEU A 12 -4.84 21.29 -66.68
CA LEU A 12 -4.97 20.23 -65.68
C LEU A 12 -5.71 20.75 -64.44
N SER A 13 -6.59 19.92 -63.88
CA SER A 13 -7.07 20.07 -62.50
C SER A 13 -5.89 19.88 -61.55
N ALA A 14 -5.53 20.92 -60.79
CA ALA A 14 -4.62 20.75 -59.67
C ALA A 14 -5.36 20.05 -58.53
N CYS A 15 -4.83 18.91 -58.08
CA CYS A 15 -5.24 18.32 -56.81
C CYS A 15 -4.97 19.31 -55.69
N THR A 16 -5.93 19.51 -54.80
CA THR A 16 -5.63 19.96 -53.45
C THR A 16 -5.13 18.74 -52.69
N ASP A 17 -3.83 18.45 -52.82
CA ASP A 17 -3.20 17.44 -51.97
C ASP A 17 -3.39 17.90 -50.52
N ALA A 18 -4.06 17.07 -49.72
CA ALA A 18 -4.17 17.30 -48.29
C ALA A 18 -2.75 17.32 -47.72
N LEU A 19 -2.41 18.39 -46.99
CA LEU A 19 -1.15 18.43 -46.25
C LEU A 19 -1.14 17.20 -45.31
N PRO A 20 -0.10 16.35 -45.35
CA PRO A 20 -0.04 15.21 -44.45
C PRO A 20 -0.07 15.75 -43.01
N SER A 21 -1.05 15.30 -42.24
CA SER A 21 -1.10 15.53 -40.81
C SER A 21 0.20 14.98 -40.20
N PRO A 22 0.85 15.69 -39.25
CA PRO A 22 1.95 15.10 -38.50
C PRO A 22 1.46 13.81 -37.82
N PRO A 23 2.32 12.79 -37.63
CA PRO A 23 1.95 11.65 -36.81
C PRO A 23 1.54 12.13 -35.42
N ILE A 24 0.48 11.53 -34.91
CA ILE A 24 -0.02 11.80 -33.57
C ILE A 24 0.78 10.89 -32.64
N SER A 25 1.60 11.48 -31.76
CA SER A 25 2.22 10.79 -30.60
C SER A 25 1.13 10.04 -29.83
N LEU A 26 1.45 8.87 -29.26
CA LEU A 26 0.46 8.01 -28.62
C LEU A 26 -0.50 8.79 -27.70
N ASN A 27 0.00 9.66 -26.80
CA ASN A 27 -0.81 10.50 -25.89
C ASN A 27 -1.65 9.70 -24.87
N ALA A 28 -1.11 9.46 -23.67
CA ALA A 28 -1.71 8.65 -22.61
C ALA A 28 -1.81 7.12 -22.86
N PRO A 29 -0.69 6.36 -22.89
CA PRO A 29 -0.75 4.89 -22.97
C PRO A 29 -1.61 4.32 -21.84
N THR A 30 -2.48 3.38 -22.16
CA THR A 30 -3.50 2.86 -21.24
C THR A 30 -3.26 1.42 -20.82
N ALA A 31 -2.82 0.57 -21.75
CA ALA A 31 -2.43 -0.81 -21.47
C ALA A 31 -1.14 -1.20 -22.20
N ILE A 32 -0.46 -2.19 -21.64
CA ILE A 32 0.81 -2.74 -22.10
C ILE A 32 0.81 -4.24 -21.89
N ALA A 33 1.36 -4.98 -22.84
CA ALA A 33 1.62 -6.41 -22.72
C ALA A 33 2.97 -6.77 -23.38
N VAL A 34 3.39 -8.03 -23.25
CA VAL A 34 4.60 -8.54 -23.88
C VAL A 34 4.25 -9.77 -24.70
N ALA A 35 4.37 -9.65 -26.03
CA ALA A 35 4.33 -10.81 -26.91
C ALA A 35 5.64 -11.59 -26.72
N LYS A 36 5.54 -12.72 -26.01
CA LYS A 36 6.60 -13.73 -25.89
C LYS A 36 6.39 -14.80 -26.95
N GLY A 37 7.42 -15.20 -27.68
CA GLY A 37 7.33 -16.38 -28.55
C GLY A 37 8.20 -16.32 -29.80
N ARG A 38 7.62 -16.70 -30.95
CA ARG A 38 8.38 -17.07 -32.16
C ARG A 38 8.94 -15.88 -32.97
N VAL A 39 8.47 -14.66 -32.71
CA VAL A 39 8.85 -13.45 -33.45
C VAL A 39 9.77 -12.56 -32.61
N CYS A 40 10.93 -12.25 -33.15
CA CYS A 40 11.91 -11.34 -32.57
C CYS A 40 11.89 -9.98 -33.29
N LEU A 41 12.07 -8.90 -32.54
CA LEU A 41 12.12 -7.52 -33.07
C LEU A 41 13.55 -6.96 -33.03
N ASN A 42 14.24 -7.07 -34.15
CA ASN A 42 15.58 -6.54 -34.37
C ASN A 42 15.57 -5.14 -34.99
N PHE A 43 16.71 -4.44 -34.92
CA PHE A 43 16.87 -3.10 -35.49
C PHE A 43 18.10 -2.99 -36.39
N SER A 44 17.87 -2.85 -37.70
CA SER A 44 18.95 -2.57 -38.66
C SER A 44 19.23 -1.06 -38.72
N VAL A 45 20.49 -0.68 -38.46
CA VAL A 45 20.94 0.72 -38.50
C VAL A 45 21.72 0.97 -39.79
N GLN A 46 21.10 1.67 -40.74
CA GLN A 46 21.77 2.16 -41.96
C GLN A 46 21.59 3.68 -42.07
N ASP A 47 22.68 4.42 -42.34
CA ASP A 47 22.67 5.89 -42.50
C ASP A 47 21.95 6.69 -41.39
N LYS A 48 22.00 6.18 -40.15
CA LYS A 48 21.30 6.69 -38.93
C LYS A 48 19.78 6.50 -38.91
N ILE A 49 19.24 5.75 -39.86
CA ILE A 49 17.85 5.31 -39.86
C ILE A 49 17.81 3.94 -39.17
N SER A 50 16.97 3.82 -38.14
CA SER A 50 16.71 2.56 -37.44
C SER A 50 15.49 1.90 -38.07
N THR A 51 15.67 0.70 -38.61
CA THR A 51 14.61 -0.05 -39.30
C THR A 51 14.22 -1.23 -38.44
N PRO A 52 12.97 -1.34 -37.96
CA PRO A 52 12.51 -2.54 -37.28
C PRO A 52 12.48 -3.71 -38.28
N ILE A 53 12.93 -4.87 -37.83
CA ILE A 53 12.88 -6.14 -38.55
C ILE A 53 12.18 -7.12 -37.62
N PHE A 54 11.05 -7.65 -38.10
CA PHE A 54 10.32 -8.73 -37.45
C PHE A 54 10.74 -10.01 -38.16
N GLU A 55 11.38 -10.92 -37.44
CA GLU A 55 11.93 -12.16 -37.99
C GLU A 55 11.87 -13.30 -36.97
N ALA A 56 12.14 -14.52 -37.42
CA ALA A 56 12.14 -15.68 -36.54
C ALA A 56 13.32 -15.57 -35.58
N CYS A 57 13.10 -15.88 -34.30
CA CYS A 57 14.17 -15.84 -33.31
C CYS A 57 15.31 -16.84 -33.62
N GLU A 58 16.54 -16.45 -33.28
CA GLU A 58 17.70 -17.32 -33.40
C GLU A 58 17.81 -18.26 -32.18
N ASP A 59 18.39 -19.45 -32.39
CA ASP A 59 18.69 -20.45 -31.36
C ASP A 59 17.50 -20.88 -30.47
N ASP A 60 16.27 -20.89 -31.03
CA ASP A 60 15.00 -21.28 -30.41
C ASP A 60 14.60 -20.49 -29.13
N ALA A 61 15.32 -19.41 -28.79
CA ALA A 61 14.99 -18.54 -27.68
C ALA A 61 13.71 -17.72 -27.98
N PRO A 62 12.75 -17.61 -27.04
CA PRO A 62 11.54 -16.81 -27.26
C PRO A 62 11.89 -15.31 -27.30
N GLY A 63 11.47 -14.62 -28.35
CA GLY A 63 11.58 -13.18 -28.47
C GLY A 63 10.55 -12.46 -27.62
N ALA A 64 10.82 -11.19 -27.28
CA ALA A 64 9.91 -10.34 -26.54
C ALA A 64 9.71 -8.97 -27.17
N ILE A 65 8.44 -8.73 -27.51
CA ILE A 65 7.98 -7.50 -28.14
C ILE A 65 6.93 -6.87 -27.22
N GLY A 66 7.26 -5.71 -26.66
CA GLY A 66 6.32 -4.91 -25.87
C GLY A 66 5.23 -4.34 -26.78
N LEU A 67 3.98 -4.63 -26.46
CA LEU A 67 2.78 -4.14 -27.13
C LEU A 67 2.21 -3.00 -26.29
N VAL A 68 2.01 -1.81 -26.86
CA VAL A 68 1.48 -0.65 -26.12
C VAL A 68 0.29 -0.06 -26.86
N VAL A 69 -0.85 0.01 -26.19
CA VAL A 69 -2.08 0.64 -26.72
C VAL A 69 -2.42 1.93 -26.00
N ASN A 70 -3.38 2.64 -26.57
CA ASN A 70 -3.67 4.01 -26.22
C ASN A 70 -5.12 4.42 -26.56
N GLU A 71 -5.90 4.72 -25.53
CA GLU A 71 -7.31 5.09 -25.64
C GLU A 71 -7.58 6.33 -26.52
N ASN A 72 -6.64 7.28 -26.59
CA ASN A 72 -6.86 8.60 -27.18
C ASN A 72 -6.43 8.70 -28.66
N SER A 73 -5.62 7.77 -29.15
CA SER A 73 -5.08 7.78 -30.52
C SER A 73 -5.58 6.63 -31.39
N ASP A 74 -6.26 5.63 -30.81
CA ASP A 74 -6.68 4.39 -31.48
C ASP A 74 -5.48 3.65 -32.11
N ARG A 75 -4.35 3.57 -31.39
CA ARG A 75 -3.08 3.02 -31.90
C ARG A 75 -2.49 1.90 -31.06
N LEU A 76 -1.86 0.97 -31.76
CA LEU A 76 -0.92 -0.04 -31.23
C LEU A 76 0.52 0.30 -31.66
N ALA A 77 1.45 0.24 -30.71
CA ALA A 77 2.88 0.40 -30.93
C ALA A 77 3.67 -0.82 -30.44
N PHE A 78 4.82 -1.08 -31.09
CA PHE A 78 5.73 -2.16 -30.75
C PHE A 78 7.03 -1.61 -30.16
N VAL A 79 7.53 -2.25 -29.11
CA VAL A 79 8.79 -1.96 -28.44
C VAL A 79 9.66 -3.21 -28.47
N GLY A 80 10.87 -3.15 -29.03
CA GLY A 80 11.82 -4.26 -28.92
C GLY A 80 12.38 -4.30 -27.50
N LEU A 81 12.21 -5.43 -26.82
CA LEU A 81 12.63 -5.63 -25.42
C LEU A 81 13.88 -6.50 -25.28
N ASP A 82 14.22 -7.30 -26.29
CA ASP A 82 15.43 -8.16 -26.29
C ASP A 82 16.73 -7.36 -26.45
N THR A 83 16.65 -6.07 -26.77
CA THR A 83 17.80 -5.18 -26.88
C THR A 83 18.25 -4.65 -25.51
N THR A 84 19.56 -4.45 -25.36
CA THR A 84 20.16 -3.86 -24.15
C THR A 84 19.60 -2.47 -23.82
N GLU A 85 19.26 -1.70 -24.85
CA GLU A 85 18.46 -0.48 -24.79
C GLU A 85 17.09 -0.78 -25.42
N PRO A 86 15.98 -0.73 -24.67
CA PRO A 86 14.62 -0.83 -25.24
C PRO A 86 14.35 0.21 -26.34
N ARG A 87 13.68 -0.18 -27.43
CA ARG A 87 13.47 0.70 -28.61
C ARG A 87 12.07 0.61 -29.20
N LEU A 88 11.46 1.77 -29.42
CA LEU A 88 10.16 1.90 -30.09
C LEU A 88 10.32 1.70 -31.61
N ALA A 89 9.48 0.85 -32.21
CA ALA A 89 9.49 0.58 -33.65
C ALA A 89 8.79 1.68 -34.45
N ASP A 90 9.46 2.21 -35.47
CA ASP A 90 8.84 3.06 -36.50
C ASP A 90 8.55 2.24 -37.75
N LEU A 91 7.27 1.94 -37.98
CA LEU A 91 6.83 1.03 -39.05
C LEU A 91 6.88 1.67 -40.46
N THR A 92 6.88 3.00 -40.57
CA THR A 92 6.80 3.73 -41.85
C THR A 92 7.70 4.98 -41.89
N GLN A 93 8.99 4.75 -42.10
CA GLN A 93 10.08 5.75 -42.23
C GLN A 93 9.87 6.87 -43.28
N ALA A 94 8.80 6.81 -44.08
CA ALA A 94 8.42 7.85 -45.04
C ALA A 94 7.73 9.06 -44.40
N LYS A 95 7.35 9.00 -43.11
CA LYS A 95 6.75 10.10 -42.34
C LYS A 95 7.70 10.56 -41.23
N PRO A 96 7.81 11.87 -40.91
CA PRO A 96 8.65 12.33 -39.81
C PRO A 96 7.96 12.10 -38.45
N GLY A 97 8.50 11.20 -37.63
CA GLY A 97 7.98 10.79 -36.31
C GLY A 97 7.79 9.27 -36.27
N VAL A 98 7.56 8.70 -35.09
CA VAL A 98 7.31 7.26 -34.97
C VAL A 98 5.89 6.95 -35.46
N THR A 99 5.73 5.87 -36.21
CA THR A 99 4.44 5.48 -36.79
C THR A 99 3.93 4.16 -36.25
N HIS A 100 2.62 4.13 -35.97
CA HIS A 100 1.90 3.12 -35.20
C HIS A 100 0.75 2.53 -36.02
N LEU A 101 0.28 1.34 -35.68
CA LEU A 101 -0.84 0.69 -36.35
C LEU A 101 -2.18 1.25 -35.86
N ALA A 102 -3.15 1.37 -36.76
CA ALA A 102 -4.49 1.86 -36.45
C ALA A 102 -5.43 0.71 -36.10
N VAL A 103 -5.80 0.60 -34.83
CA VAL A 103 -6.70 -0.44 -34.30
C VAL A 103 -8.14 0.08 -34.21
N GLY A 104 -9.02 -0.59 -33.46
CA GLY A 104 -10.36 -0.09 -33.17
C GLY A 104 -10.34 1.10 -32.20
N ARG A 105 -11.52 1.67 -31.98
CA ARG A 105 -11.70 2.89 -31.17
C ARG A 105 -11.71 2.62 -29.67
N LEU A 106 -11.00 3.46 -28.93
CA LEU A 106 -10.80 3.35 -27.48
C LEU A 106 -10.25 1.95 -27.07
N PRO A 107 -9.01 1.60 -27.49
CA PRO A 107 -8.36 0.38 -27.04
C PRO A 107 -8.02 0.50 -25.55
N VAL A 108 -8.75 -0.26 -24.73
CA VAL A 108 -8.59 -0.26 -23.26
C VAL A 108 -7.56 -1.27 -22.80
N ASP A 109 -7.34 -2.32 -23.58
CA ASP A 109 -6.50 -3.47 -23.20
C ASP A 109 -5.77 -4.09 -24.42
N VAL A 110 -4.68 -4.82 -24.16
CA VAL A 110 -3.86 -5.49 -25.18
C VAL A 110 -3.25 -6.79 -24.65
N ALA A 111 -3.26 -7.84 -25.48
CA ALA A 111 -2.65 -9.13 -25.18
C ALA A 111 -2.00 -9.71 -26.45
N ALA A 112 -1.25 -10.81 -26.31
CA ALA A 112 -0.60 -11.51 -27.41
C ALA A 112 -1.05 -12.97 -27.47
N SER A 113 -0.91 -13.60 -28.64
CA SER A 113 -1.04 -15.06 -28.76
C SER A 113 0.04 -15.76 -27.93
N THR A 114 -0.23 -16.98 -27.47
CA THR A 114 0.73 -17.72 -26.62
C THR A 114 1.98 -18.19 -27.39
N ASP A 115 1.94 -18.09 -28.72
CA ASP A 115 3.08 -18.30 -29.61
C ASP A 115 3.81 -17.01 -30.05
N GLY A 116 3.34 -15.84 -29.60
CA GLY A 116 3.93 -14.53 -29.89
C GLY A 116 3.80 -14.04 -31.34
N THR A 117 2.86 -14.59 -32.13
CA THR A 117 2.67 -14.25 -33.56
C THR A 117 1.54 -13.27 -33.84
N VAL A 118 0.60 -13.09 -32.90
CA VAL A 118 -0.57 -12.22 -33.03
C VAL A 118 -0.65 -11.26 -31.84
N ALA A 119 -0.98 -10.00 -32.10
CA ALA A 119 -1.39 -9.05 -31.06
C ALA A 119 -2.90 -8.78 -31.15
N TYR A 120 -3.57 -8.87 -30.01
CA TYR A 120 -5.00 -8.64 -29.85
C TYR A 120 -5.20 -7.30 -29.13
N THR A 121 -6.15 -6.49 -29.57
CA THR A 121 -6.44 -5.19 -28.94
C THR A 121 -7.94 -5.02 -28.71
N LEU A 122 -8.33 -4.78 -27.45
CA LEU A 122 -9.72 -4.77 -26.98
C LEU A 122 -10.31 -3.36 -27.10
N ASN A 123 -11.20 -3.15 -28.08
CA ASN A 123 -11.66 -1.82 -28.47
C ASN A 123 -13.06 -1.54 -27.90
N GLN A 124 -13.12 -0.73 -26.85
CA GLN A 124 -14.33 -0.58 -26.05
C GLN A 124 -15.46 0.20 -26.74
N ILE A 125 -15.12 1.17 -27.62
CA ILE A 125 -16.14 1.93 -28.38
C ILE A 125 -16.62 1.18 -29.62
N ASP A 126 -15.74 0.42 -30.28
CA ASP A 126 -16.12 -0.39 -31.44
C ASP A 126 -16.80 -1.72 -31.04
N ARG A 127 -16.61 -2.17 -29.79
CA ARG A 127 -17.04 -3.48 -29.28
C ARG A 127 -16.48 -4.61 -30.13
N ASP A 128 -15.18 -4.53 -30.40
CA ASP A 128 -14.46 -5.54 -31.18
C ASP A 128 -13.04 -5.78 -30.65
N ILE A 129 -12.45 -6.90 -31.07
CA ILE A 129 -11.02 -7.17 -30.95
C ILE A 129 -10.40 -6.99 -32.34
N SER A 130 -9.42 -6.11 -32.44
CA SER A 130 -8.62 -5.95 -33.66
C SER A 130 -7.43 -6.91 -33.60
N LEU A 131 -7.27 -7.70 -34.65
CA LEU A 131 -6.23 -8.72 -34.81
C LEU A 131 -5.04 -8.14 -35.58
N VAL A 132 -3.82 -8.37 -35.11
CA VAL A 132 -2.61 -7.81 -35.69
C VAL A 132 -1.56 -8.87 -35.90
N ASN A 133 -1.11 -9.05 -37.15
CA ASN A 133 -0.01 -9.94 -37.48
C ASN A 133 1.32 -9.33 -37.02
N ILE A 134 2.11 -10.03 -36.22
CA ILE A 134 3.40 -9.54 -35.71
C ILE A 134 4.54 -9.80 -36.72
N TRP A 135 4.47 -10.86 -37.54
CA TRP A 135 5.46 -11.15 -38.58
C TRP A 135 5.54 -10.05 -39.65
N GLU A 136 4.37 -9.60 -40.08
CA GLU A 136 4.18 -8.51 -41.04
C GLU A 136 3.23 -7.50 -40.37
N PRO A 137 3.76 -6.49 -39.63
CA PRO A 137 2.98 -5.56 -38.82
C PRO A 137 1.83 -4.86 -39.57
N GLU A 138 0.67 -5.50 -39.55
CA GLU A 138 -0.55 -5.12 -40.25
C GLU A 138 -1.75 -5.57 -39.43
N VAL A 139 -2.78 -4.72 -39.38
CA VAL A 139 -4.06 -5.04 -38.75
C VAL A 139 -4.90 -5.80 -39.78
N LEU A 140 -5.38 -6.99 -39.43
CA LEU A 140 -6.16 -7.82 -40.33
C LEU A 140 -7.53 -7.17 -40.63
N ASP A 141 -8.05 -7.40 -41.84
CA ASP A 141 -9.42 -6.99 -42.22
C ASP A 141 -10.49 -7.68 -41.35
N ALA A 142 -10.17 -8.86 -40.80
CA ALA A 142 -11.03 -9.58 -39.86
C ALA A 142 -10.92 -9.02 -38.45
N ARG A 143 -12.07 -8.81 -37.80
CA ARG A 143 -12.19 -8.41 -36.39
C ARG A 143 -13.20 -9.32 -35.68
N ILE A 144 -12.95 -9.63 -34.42
CA ILE A 144 -13.87 -10.41 -33.59
C ILE A 144 -14.86 -9.42 -32.97
N SER A 145 -16.14 -9.51 -33.33
CA SER A 145 -17.18 -8.63 -32.79
C SER A 145 -17.70 -9.16 -31.45
N LEU A 146 -17.83 -8.27 -30.47
CA LEU A 146 -18.34 -8.57 -29.13
C LEU A 146 -19.80 -8.14 -29.00
N ASP A 147 -20.54 -8.77 -28.09
CA ASP A 147 -21.97 -8.54 -27.94
C ASP A 147 -22.29 -7.27 -27.14
N ASP A 148 -21.46 -6.92 -26.15
CA ASP A 148 -21.56 -5.64 -25.43
C ASP A 148 -20.19 -4.96 -25.17
N THR A 149 -20.14 -4.02 -24.23
CA THR A 149 -18.97 -3.21 -23.92
C THR A 149 -17.91 -4.03 -23.16
N PRO A 150 -16.71 -4.28 -23.73
CA PRO A 150 -15.66 -5.03 -23.05
C PRO A 150 -15.01 -4.22 -21.92
N ILE A 151 -14.47 -4.94 -20.95
CA ILE A 151 -13.82 -4.41 -19.74
C ILE A 151 -12.34 -4.77 -19.73
N ALA A 152 -12.03 -6.07 -19.67
CA ALA A 152 -10.68 -6.65 -19.65
C ALA A 152 -10.69 -7.98 -20.42
N PHE A 153 -9.52 -8.46 -20.86
CA PHE A 153 -9.40 -9.78 -21.48
C PHE A 153 -8.03 -10.42 -21.29
N GLU A 154 -8.00 -11.75 -21.30
CA GLU A 154 -6.75 -12.53 -21.28
C GLU A 154 -6.68 -13.52 -22.43
N VAL A 155 -5.46 -13.87 -22.81
CA VAL A 155 -5.17 -14.90 -23.81
C VAL A 155 -4.31 -15.99 -23.18
N SER A 156 -4.87 -17.21 -23.11
CA SER A 156 -4.24 -18.36 -22.46
C SER A 156 -4.10 -19.54 -23.41
N LYS A 157 -3.30 -20.54 -23.05
CA LYS A 157 -3.08 -21.74 -23.85
C LYS A 157 -3.94 -22.88 -23.32
N ARG A 158 -4.83 -23.41 -24.15
CA ARG A 158 -5.69 -24.55 -23.82
C ARG A 158 -5.59 -25.63 -24.89
N ASP A 159 -5.36 -26.88 -24.48
CA ASP A 159 -5.32 -28.05 -25.39
C ASP A 159 -4.36 -27.89 -26.60
N GLY A 160 -3.37 -27.01 -26.48
CA GLY A 160 -2.40 -26.67 -27.54
C GLY A 160 -2.79 -25.52 -28.48
N ALA A 161 -3.92 -24.85 -28.24
CA ALA A 161 -4.38 -23.67 -28.98
C ALA A 161 -4.60 -22.47 -28.04
N ASP A 162 -4.75 -21.27 -28.61
CA ASP A 162 -5.09 -20.07 -27.85
C ASP A 162 -6.58 -20.03 -27.48
N LEU A 163 -6.88 -19.60 -26.25
CA LEU A 163 -8.21 -19.30 -25.74
C LEU A 163 -8.24 -17.82 -25.32
N ILE A 164 -9.13 -17.05 -25.94
CA ILE A 164 -9.39 -15.65 -25.59
C ILE A 164 -10.56 -15.63 -24.59
N THR A 165 -10.32 -15.12 -23.39
CA THR A 165 -11.33 -14.93 -22.34
C THR A 165 -11.59 -13.44 -22.13
N VAL A 166 -12.80 -12.98 -22.44
CA VAL A 166 -13.18 -11.56 -22.41
C VAL A 166 -14.26 -11.30 -21.38
N ALA A 167 -14.03 -10.38 -20.45
CA ALA A 167 -15.08 -9.82 -19.62
C ALA A 167 -15.76 -8.65 -20.34
N GLN A 168 -17.10 -8.67 -20.40
CA GLN A 168 -17.92 -7.58 -20.93
C GLN A 168 -19.08 -7.24 -19.99
N GLY A 169 -19.51 -5.99 -19.99
CA GLY A 169 -20.57 -5.48 -19.11
C GLY A 169 -21.91 -5.30 -19.80
N SER A 170 -23.00 -5.61 -19.08
CA SER A 170 -24.42 -5.44 -19.48
C SER A 170 -24.93 -6.27 -20.67
N PRO A 171 -25.24 -7.57 -20.50
CA PRO A 171 -25.15 -8.35 -19.26
C PRO A 171 -23.70 -8.61 -18.90
N THR A 172 -23.38 -8.68 -17.60
CA THR A 172 -22.02 -9.05 -17.22
C THR A 172 -21.82 -10.53 -17.47
N GLN A 173 -20.92 -10.84 -18.40
CA GLN A 173 -20.61 -12.19 -18.79
C GLN A 173 -19.16 -12.30 -19.25
N LEU A 174 -18.58 -13.48 -19.07
CA LEU A 174 -17.38 -13.89 -19.79
C LEU A 174 -17.77 -14.41 -21.17
N VAL A 175 -16.93 -14.12 -22.17
CA VAL A 175 -16.97 -14.71 -23.50
C VAL A 175 -15.67 -15.45 -23.76
N PHE A 176 -15.79 -16.71 -24.16
CA PHE A 176 -14.67 -17.58 -24.49
C PHE A 176 -14.67 -17.84 -25.99
N MET A 177 -13.56 -17.57 -26.67
CA MET A 177 -13.40 -17.69 -28.12
C MET A 177 -12.04 -18.29 -28.46
N ASP A 178 -11.95 -19.01 -29.58
CA ASP A 178 -10.68 -19.55 -30.05
C ASP A 178 -9.78 -18.40 -30.56
N GLY A 179 -8.49 -18.42 -30.21
CA GLY A 179 -7.49 -17.55 -30.81
C GLY A 179 -7.03 -18.03 -32.19
N ILE A 180 -6.15 -17.25 -32.82
CA ILE A 180 -5.51 -17.55 -34.09
C ILE A 180 -3.99 -17.49 -33.99
N THR A 181 -3.31 -18.24 -34.85
CA THR A 181 -1.85 -18.13 -35.08
C THR A 181 -1.58 -17.44 -36.43
N CYS A 182 -0.45 -16.72 -36.51
CA CYS A 182 0.11 -16.22 -37.76
C CYS A 182 1.44 -16.90 -38.12
N GLU A 183 1.67 -17.10 -39.42
CA GLU A 183 2.92 -17.58 -40.00
C GLU A 183 3.49 -16.53 -40.98
N PRO A 184 4.77 -16.61 -41.35
CA PRO A 184 5.32 -15.78 -42.43
C PRO A 184 4.51 -15.92 -43.73
N GLY A 185 3.85 -14.84 -44.16
CA GLY A 185 3.00 -14.79 -45.34
C GLY A 185 1.50 -15.04 -45.12
N GLY A 186 1.01 -15.16 -43.88
CA GLY A 186 -0.44 -15.13 -43.61
C GLY A 186 -0.87 -15.66 -42.23
N CYS A 187 -2.09 -15.33 -41.82
CA CYS A 187 -2.70 -15.78 -40.58
C CYS A 187 -3.86 -16.75 -40.81
N GLU A 188 -4.23 -17.48 -39.76
CA GLU A 188 -5.47 -18.26 -39.75
C GLU A 188 -6.70 -17.33 -39.71
N GLU A 189 -7.81 -17.80 -40.28
CA GLU A 189 -9.09 -17.08 -40.25
C GLU A 189 -9.78 -17.32 -38.90
N PRO A 190 -10.22 -16.27 -38.18
CA PRO A 190 -10.86 -16.43 -36.87
C PRO A 190 -12.21 -17.16 -37.00
N THR A 191 -12.52 -17.96 -35.99
CA THR A 191 -13.81 -18.65 -35.84
C THR A 191 -14.84 -17.74 -35.15
N ASP A 192 -16.13 -17.97 -35.43
CA ASP A 192 -17.26 -17.36 -34.69
C ASP A 192 -17.84 -18.36 -33.66
N THR A 193 -16.98 -19.24 -33.13
CA THR A 193 -17.30 -20.15 -32.03
C THR A 193 -17.08 -19.43 -30.72
N ARG A 194 -18.18 -19.14 -30.02
CA ARG A 194 -18.17 -18.50 -28.70
C ARG A 194 -18.95 -19.32 -27.67
N THR A 195 -18.43 -19.37 -26.45
CA THR A 195 -19.17 -19.80 -25.25
C THR A 195 -19.32 -18.61 -24.32
N THR A 196 -20.42 -18.53 -23.57
CA THR A 196 -20.69 -17.41 -22.64
C THR A 196 -21.05 -17.92 -21.26
N LEU A 197 -20.61 -17.21 -20.22
CA LEU A 197 -20.92 -17.49 -18.82
C LEU A 197 -21.36 -16.20 -18.13
N ASP A 198 -22.59 -16.16 -17.62
CA ASP A 198 -23.11 -15.03 -16.83
C ASP A 198 -22.36 -14.93 -15.49
N LEU A 199 -22.02 -13.70 -15.08
CA LEU A 199 -21.36 -13.39 -13.80
C LEU A 199 -22.33 -12.78 -12.77
N PRO A 200 -22.11 -12.95 -11.46
CA PRO A 200 -23.01 -12.43 -10.43
C PRO A 200 -22.90 -10.91 -10.21
N GLY A 201 -21.74 -10.31 -10.52
CA GLY A 201 -21.48 -8.86 -10.42
C GLY A 201 -20.89 -8.29 -11.71
N THR A 202 -20.41 -7.05 -11.67
CA THR A 202 -19.66 -6.41 -12.76
C THR A 202 -18.17 -6.74 -12.62
N ALA A 203 -17.59 -7.45 -13.58
CA ALA A 203 -16.16 -7.69 -13.61
C ALA A 203 -15.36 -6.37 -13.63
N THR A 204 -14.28 -6.32 -12.85
CA THR A 204 -13.30 -5.22 -12.87
C THR A 204 -12.07 -5.59 -13.67
N ASP A 205 -11.53 -6.79 -13.43
CA ASP A 205 -10.35 -7.35 -14.08
C ASP A 205 -10.42 -8.89 -14.05
N LEU A 206 -9.54 -9.58 -14.79
CA LEU A 206 -9.46 -11.05 -14.75
C LEU A 206 -8.03 -11.55 -15.03
N ALA A 207 -7.65 -12.66 -14.41
CA ALA A 207 -6.39 -13.34 -14.67
C ALA A 207 -6.63 -14.84 -14.95
N VAL A 208 -5.86 -15.43 -15.85
CA VAL A 208 -5.95 -16.85 -16.21
C VAL A 208 -4.70 -17.59 -15.72
N THR A 209 -4.88 -18.80 -15.19
CA THR A 209 -3.75 -19.63 -14.73
C THR A 209 -2.84 -20.01 -15.91
N PRO A 210 -1.51 -20.15 -15.72
CA PRO A 210 -0.58 -20.45 -16.80
C PRO A 210 -0.84 -21.80 -17.53
N ASP A 211 -1.54 -22.74 -16.88
CA ASP A 211 -1.99 -23.99 -17.48
C ASP A 211 -3.26 -23.87 -18.35
N GLY A 212 -3.89 -22.69 -18.39
CA GLY A 212 -5.12 -22.40 -19.13
C GLY A 212 -6.38 -23.09 -18.60
N LEU A 213 -6.34 -23.63 -17.37
CA LEU A 213 -7.46 -24.42 -16.81
C LEU A 213 -8.44 -23.60 -15.96
N LYS A 214 -8.02 -22.49 -15.34
CA LYS A 214 -8.89 -21.64 -14.50
C LYS A 214 -8.73 -20.16 -14.81
N ALA A 215 -9.82 -19.40 -14.68
CA ALA A 215 -9.79 -17.94 -14.64
C ALA A 215 -10.28 -17.43 -13.28
N PHE A 216 -9.61 -16.42 -12.75
CA PHE A 216 -9.95 -15.71 -11.52
C PHE A 216 -10.46 -14.32 -11.92
N VAL A 217 -11.67 -13.97 -11.50
CA VAL A 217 -12.36 -12.73 -11.91
C VAL A 217 -12.69 -11.90 -10.69
N THR A 218 -12.22 -10.66 -10.67
CA THR A 218 -12.58 -9.69 -9.64
C THR A 218 -13.85 -8.96 -10.02
N LEU A 219 -14.73 -8.70 -9.04
CA LEU A 219 -15.99 -8.02 -9.23
C LEU A 219 -15.96 -6.66 -8.51
N ARG A 220 -16.77 -5.69 -8.95
CA ARG A 220 -16.83 -4.36 -8.33
C ARG A 220 -17.63 -4.36 -7.03
N GLU A 221 -18.66 -5.19 -6.98
CA GLU A 221 -19.70 -5.17 -5.95
C GLU A 221 -19.49 -6.18 -4.82
N PHE A 222 -18.42 -6.98 -4.87
CA PHE A 222 -18.19 -8.10 -3.94
C PHE A 222 -16.72 -8.21 -3.51
N ASP A 223 -16.49 -8.57 -2.26
CA ASP A 223 -15.17 -8.74 -1.65
C ASP A 223 -14.63 -10.19 -1.77
N TYR A 224 -15.22 -10.98 -2.67
CA TYR A 224 -14.73 -12.29 -3.13
C TYR A 224 -14.28 -12.27 -4.61
N VAL A 225 -13.48 -13.27 -4.98
CA VAL A 225 -13.03 -13.55 -6.36
C VAL A 225 -13.78 -14.75 -6.92
N VAL A 226 -14.32 -14.64 -8.13
CA VAL A 226 -14.97 -15.77 -8.82
C VAL A 226 -13.93 -16.62 -9.51
N VAL A 227 -13.91 -17.93 -9.23
CA VAL A 227 -13.11 -18.91 -9.97
C VAL A 227 -13.97 -19.58 -11.04
N VAL A 228 -13.46 -19.61 -12.26
CA VAL A 228 -14.11 -20.21 -13.42
C VAL A 228 -13.24 -21.35 -13.95
N ASP A 229 -13.79 -22.56 -13.99
CA ASP A 229 -13.19 -23.70 -14.67
C ASP A 229 -13.34 -23.51 -16.18
N LEU A 230 -12.22 -23.28 -16.87
CA LEU A 230 -12.18 -23.07 -18.32
C LEU A 230 -12.40 -24.36 -19.09
N THR A 231 -12.23 -25.54 -18.48
CA THR A 231 -12.53 -26.81 -19.13
C THR A 231 -14.03 -27.02 -19.33
N THR A 232 -14.84 -26.60 -18.35
CA THR A 232 -16.31 -26.71 -18.34
C THR A 232 -17.05 -25.41 -18.68
N PHE A 233 -16.35 -24.26 -18.65
CA PHE A 233 -16.90 -22.91 -18.79
C PHE A 233 -17.98 -22.59 -17.75
N ALA A 234 -17.72 -22.92 -16.49
CA ALA A 234 -18.63 -22.70 -15.37
C ALA A 234 -17.89 -22.10 -14.16
N ILE A 235 -18.61 -21.35 -13.33
CA ILE A 235 -18.13 -20.96 -12.00
C ILE A 235 -17.91 -22.24 -11.20
N SER A 236 -16.68 -22.44 -10.71
CA SER A 236 -16.28 -23.60 -9.91
C SER A 236 -16.22 -23.30 -8.42
N ASN A 237 -15.88 -22.06 -8.06
CA ASN A 237 -15.72 -21.63 -6.66
C ASN A 237 -15.83 -20.10 -6.53
N GLN A 238 -15.99 -19.62 -5.29
CA GLN A 238 -15.88 -18.22 -4.88
C GLN A 238 -14.87 -18.16 -3.73
N ILE A 239 -13.85 -17.30 -3.83
CA ILE A 239 -12.81 -17.17 -2.82
C ILE A 239 -12.99 -15.83 -2.13
N GLY A 240 -13.43 -15.88 -0.88
CA GLY A 240 -13.41 -14.73 0.01
C GLY A 240 -12.02 -14.10 0.11
N ALA A 241 -11.93 -12.78 -0.01
CA ALA A 241 -10.65 -12.06 -0.03
C ALA A 241 -10.58 -10.91 0.99
N THR A 242 -11.45 -10.94 2.00
CA THR A 242 -11.34 -10.11 3.22
C THR A 242 -11.36 -10.99 4.47
N SER A 243 -12.10 -10.66 5.52
CA SER A 243 -12.36 -11.60 6.62
C SER A 243 -13.53 -12.49 6.23
N GLU A 244 -13.54 -13.74 6.70
CA GLU A 244 -14.59 -14.71 6.37
C GLU A 244 -15.97 -14.18 6.75
N CYS A 245 -16.07 -13.53 7.92
CA CYS A 245 -17.28 -12.82 8.37
C CYS A 245 -17.64 -11.52 7.62
N SER A 246 -17.03 -11.25 6.46
CA SER A 246 -17.21 -10.00 5.69
C SER A 246 -16.86 -10.10 4.21
N ASP A 247 -16.74 -11.30 3.63
CA ASP A 247 -16.28 -11.49 2.25
C ASP A 247 -17.38 -11.92 1.25
N GLY A 248 -18.59 -12.26 1.74
CA GLY A 248 -19.74 -12.61 0.91
C GLY A 248 -19.81 -14.07 0.46
N VAL A 249 -19.03 -14.95 1.10
CA VAL A 249 -18.99 -16.40 0.84
C VAL A 249 -19.47 -17.17 2.09
N ASP A 250 -19.78 -18.45 1.90
CA ASP A 250 -20.11 -19.46 2.92
C ASP A 250 -18.84 -20.30 3.09
N ASN A 251 -17.96 -19.88 4.00
CA ASN A 251 -16.58 -20.35 4.11
C ASN A 251 -16.51 -21.68 4.90
N ASP A 252 -17.52 -21.97 5.70
CA ASP A 252 -17.60 -23.19 6.52
C ASP A 252 -18.54 -24.27 5.94
N GLY A 253 -19.46 -23.88 5.05
CA GLY A 253 -20.37 -24.75 4.30
C GLY A 253 -21.71 -25.07 4.99
N ASP A 254 -22.11 -24.31 6.02
CA ASP A 254 -23.39 -24.51 6.73
C ASP A 254 -24.61 -23.92 5.98
N GLY A 255 -24.39 -22.95 5.09
CA GLY A 255 -25.40 -22.28 4.27
C GLY A 255 -25.80 -20.87 4.74
N LEU A 256 -25.16 -20.34 5.78
CA LEU A 256 -25.16 -18.94 6.18
C LEU A 256 -23.93 -18.23 5.59
N ILE A 257 -23.89 -16.89 5.67
CA ILE A 257 -22.79 -16.06 5.15
C ILE A 257 -22.59 -14.83 6.03
N ASP A 258 -21.35 -14.40 6.22
CA ASP A 258 -20.96 -13.17 6.91
C ASP A 258 -21.72 -12.98 8.24
N GLN A 259 -22.43 -11.87 8.37
CA GLN A 259 -23.20 -11.49 9.55
C GLN A 259 -24.58 -12.16 9.61
N ALA A 260 -24.93 -13.01 8.63
CA ALA A 260 -26.05 -13.95 8.76
C ALA A 260 -25.63 -15.25 9.47
N ASP A 261 -24.34 -15.55 9.60
CA ASP A 261 -23.82 -16.63 10.45
C ASP A 261 -23.76 -16.18 11.94
N PRO A 262 -24.39 -16.90 12.89
CA PRO A 262 -24.26 -16.68 14.33
C PRO A 262 -22.83 -16.77 14.86
N GLN A 263 -21.95 -17.55 14.22
CA GLN A 263 -20.56 -17.74 14.66
C GLN A 263 -19.68 -16.50 14.36
N CYS A 264 -20.15 -15.58 13.53
CA CYS A 264 -19.45 -14.36 13.16
C CYS A 264 -19.58 -13.22 14.20
N PHE A 265 -18.69 -13.22 15.19
CA PHE A 265 -18.54 -12.14 16.17
C PHE A 265 -17.80 -10.93 15.61
N GLY A 266 -18.50 -10.15 14.78
CA GLY A 266 -17.95 -8.95 14.14
C GLY A 266 -17.38 -9.20 12.73
N PRO A 267 -16.96 -8.14 12.02
CA PRO A 267 -16.62 -8.21 10.60
C PRO A 267 -15.15 -8.60 10.34
N TYR A 268 -14.39 -8.91 11.38
CA TYR A 268 -12.98 -9.33 11.29
C TYR A 268 -12.77 -10.73 11.89
N GLY A 269 -13.85 -11.52 11.96
CA GLY A 269 -13.86 -12.89 12.45
C GLY A 269 -13.69 -13.94 11.36
N THR A 270 -13.76 -15.20 11.80
CA THR A 270 -13.76 -16.43 11.00
C THR A 270 -15.11 -17.13 11.10
N GLU A 271 -15.58 -17.74 10.02
CA GLU A 271 -16.73 -18.66 10.03
C GLU A 271 -16.25 -20.04 10.51
N ALA A 272 -17.04 -20.76 11.31
CA ALA A 272 -16.45 -21.74 12.24
C ALA A 272 -17.27 -23.01 12.54
N ALA A 273 -17.86 -23.62 11.51
CA ALA A 273 -18.63 -24.87 11.47
C ALA A 273 -18.74 -25.62 12.81
N VAL A 274 -19.83 -25.31 13.53
CA VAL A 274 -20.21 -25.79 14.89
C VAL A 274 -19.42 -27.02 15.38
N ALA A 275 -18.28 -26.76 16.02
CA ALA A 275 -17.49 -27.77 16.69
C ALA A 275 -18.08 -28.06 18.08
N ALA A 276 -18.08 -29.32 18.52
CA ALA A 276 -18.69 -29.74 19.79
C ALA A 276 -17.94 -29.31 21.08
N ASP A 277 -17.20 -28.19 21.01
CA ASP A 277 -16.44 -27.53 22.09
C ASP A 277 -16.40 -25.99 21.84
N THR A 278 -17.31 -25.44 21.01
CA THR A 278 -17.64 -24.01 21.03
C THR A 278 -18.28 -23.67 22.38
N GLY A 279 -18.08 -22.44 22.87
CA GLY A 279 -18.73 -21.99 24.10
C GLY A 279 -20.24 -21.82 23.91
N ASP A 280 -20.97 -21.66 25.01
CA ASP A 280 -22.44 -21.52 25.03
C ASP A 280 -22.99 -20.41 24.10
N CYS A 281 -22.14 -19.51 23.60
CA CYS A 281 -22.43 -18.40 22.69
C CYS A 281 -22.18 -18.68 21.19
N GLN A 282 -21.90 -19.92 20.78
CA GLN A 282 -21.75 -20.31 19.37
C GLN A 282 -22.01 -21.82 19.19
N ASP A 283 -23.05 -22.33 19.84
CA ASP A 283 -23.49 -23.72 19.73
C ASP A 283 -24.90 -23.91 19.14
N GLY A 284 -25.62 -22.81 18.88
CA GLY A 284 -26.94 -22.82 18.24
C GLY A 284 -28.11 -23.10 19.19
N GLU A 285 -27.89 -23.16 20.50
CA GLU A 285 -28.91 -23.44 21.52
C GLU A 285 -29.07 -22.27 22.50
N ASP A 286 -30.31 -22.04 22.95
CA ASP A 286 -30.69 -21.07 23.98
C ASP A 286 -30.30 -21.67 25.36
N ASN A 287 -29.06 -21.45 25.79
CA ASN A 287 -28.44 -22.17 26.91
C ASN A 287 -28.86 -21.60 28.27
N ASP A 288 -29.30 -20.34 28.33
CA ASP A 288 -29.84 -19.67 29.51
C ASP A 288 -31.39 -19.79 29.63
N GLY A 289 -32.10 -19.86 28.50
CA GLY A 289 -33.55 -20.05 28.39
C GLY A 289 -34.38 -18.76 28.29
N ASP A 290 -33.80 -17.60 27.94
CA ASP A 290 -34.51 -16.34 27.74
C ASP A 290 -35.18 -16.19 26.36
N GLY A 291 -34.71 -16.94 25.37
CA GLY A 291 -35.25 -17.01 24.01
C GLY A 291 -34.44 -16.27 22.93
N LEU A 292 -33.25 -15.78 23.28
CA LEU A 292 -32.17 -15.40 22.36
C LEU A 292 -31.16 -16.56 22.24
N THR A 293 -30.22 -16.49 21.30
CA THR A 293 -29.23 -17.55 21.01
C THR A 293 -27.94 -16.96 20.48
N ASP A 294 -26.79 -17.41 20.99
CA ASP A 294 -25.47 -17.07 20.46
C ASP A 294 -25.27 -15.54 20.38
N ARG A 295 -24.78 -15.02 19.25
CA ARG A 295 -24.59 -13.57 19.01
C ARG A 295 -25.87 -12.72 19.10
N ASP A 296 -27.07 -13.32 19.02
CA ASP A 296 -28.32 -12.59 19.26
C ASP A 296 -28.57 -12.31 20.75
N ASP A 297 -27.90 -13.02 21.67
CA ASP A 297 -27.93 -12.76 23.11
C ASP A 297 -26.96 -11.61 23.50
N PRO A 298 -27.44 -10.52 24.11
CA PRO A 298 -26.59 -9.47 24.67
C PRO A 298 -25.60 -9.92 25.78
N GLU A 299 -25.75 -11.11 26.36
CA GLU A 299 -24.76 -11.67 27.28
C GLU A 299 -23.54 -12.29 26.55
N CYS A 300 -23.67 -12.57 25.24
CA CYS A 300 -22.61 -13.09 24.39
C CYS A 300 -21.68 -12.00 23.83
N LEU A 301 -20.79 -11.54 24.71
CA LEU A 301 -19.76 -10.53 24.37
C LEU A 301 -18.57 -11.06 23.56
N SER A 302 -18.40 -12.39 23.46
CA SER A 302 -17.34 -13.01 22.66
C SER A 302 -17.67 -14.46 22.30
N PRO A 303 -16.96 -15.10 21.36
CA PRO A 303 -17.16 -16.50 21.03
C PRO A 303 -16.96 -17.47 22.23
N THR A 304 -16.23 -17.06 23.27
CA THR A 304 -15.89 -17.93 24.42
C THR A 304 -16.58 -17.55 25.74
N SER A 305 -17.58 -16.65 25.70
CA SER A 305 -18.44 -16.39 26.87
C SER A 305 -19.46 -17.51 27.08
N SER A 306 -20.12 -17.47 28.24
CA SER A 306 -21.15 -18.40 28.68
C SER A 306 -22.48 -17.68 28.85
N GLU A 307 -23.54 -18.14 28.19
CA GLU A 307 -24.92 -17.75 28.41
C GLU A 307 -25.35 -18.23 29.81
N SER A 308 -25.34 -17.34 30.81
CA SER A 308 -25.38 -17.76 32.22
C SER A 308 -26.10 -16.79 33.16
N GLY A 309 -26.70 -15.71 32.66
CA GLY A 309 -27.31 -14.65 33.45
C GLY A 309 -28.81 -14.45 33.17
N PRO A 310 -29.70 -14.73 34.14
CA PRO A 310 -31.11 -14.42 34.00
C PRO A 310 -31.37 -12.92 34.30
N THR A 311 -30.91 -12.01 33.44
CA THR A 311 -31.04 -10.54 33.65
C THR A 311 -31.32 -9.68 32.41
N VAL A 312 -32.47 -9.90 31.76
CA VAL A 312 -33.20 -8.83 31.03
C VAL A 312 -33.51 -7.65 31.97
N GLY A 313 -32.59 -6.68 32.07
CA GLY A 313 -32.64 -5.65 33.10
C GLY A 313 -31.92 -4.33 32.77
N SER A 314 -30.78 -4.38 32.09
CA SER A 314 -30.12 -3.21 31.52
C SER A 314 -29.03 -3.64 30.53
N VAL A 315 -29.44 -4.02 29.32
CA VAL A 315 -28.53 -4.04 28.17
C VAL A 315 -27.91 -2.64 28.07
N PRO A 316 -26.57 -2.50 28.01
CA PRO A 316 -25.94 -1.21 27.79
C PRO A 316 -26.45 -0.57 26.50
N SER A 317 -26.85 0.70 26.59
CA SER A 317 -27.16 1.50 25.40
C SER A 317 -25.86 1.68 24.61
N ALA A 318 -25.83 1.07 23.44
CA ALA A 318 -24.79 1.12 22.42
C ALA A 318 -25.44 1.58 21.11
N PRO A 319 -24.69 2.10 20.12
CA PRO A 319 -25.26 2.54 18.84
C PRO A 319 -26.30 1.56 18.29
N CYS A 320 -25.92 0.28 18.14
CA CYS A 320 -26.75 -0.80 17.61
C CYS A 320 -27.97 -1.25 18.44
N ASN A 321 -28.33 -0.54 19.51
CA ASN A 321 -29.54 -0.81 20.30
C ASN A 321 -30.18 0.44 20.96
N ASP A 322 -29.73 1.65 20.62
CA ASP A 322 -30.18 2.87 21.29
C ASP A 322 -31.47 3.49 20.69
N GLY A 323 -31.95 2.96 19.56
CA GLY A 323 -33.15 3.44 18.87
C GLY A 323 -32.90 4.62 17.94
N VAL A 324 -31.64 4.87 17.53
CA VAL A 324 -31.24 5.98 16.68
C VAL A 324 -30.29 5.48 15.58
N ASP A 325 -30.66 5.79 14.34
CA ASP A 325 -29.80 5.85 13.16
C ASP A 325 -28.52 6.69 13.46
N ASN A 326 -27.43 6.05 13.89
CA ASN A 326 -26.18 6.71 14.31
C ASN A 326 -25.29 7.05 13.10
N ASP A 327 -25.34 6.28 12.01
CA ASP A 327 -24.50 6.48 10.80
C ASP A 327 -25.18 7.37 9.73
N GLY A 328 -26.51 7.41 9.69
CA GLY A 328 -27.33 8.22 8.79
C GLY A 328 -27.81 7.52 7.51
N ASP A 329 -27.73 6.19 7.38
CA ASP A 329 -28.16 5.45 6.19
C ASP A 329 -29.71 5.29 6.09
N GLY A 330 -30.42 5.37 7.22
CA GLY A 330 -31.87 5.25 7.35
C GLY A 330 -32.38 3.91 7.93
N LEU A 331 -31.47 3.03 8.32
CA LEU A 331 -31.66 1.91 9.24
C LEU A 331 -31.38 2.43 10.68
N ILE A 332 -31.56 1.63 11.73
CA ILE A 332 -31.73 2.17 13.10
C ILE A 332 -31.06 1.38 14.23
N ASP A 333 -31.08 0.04 14.18
CA ASP A 333 -30.54 -0.84 15.22
C ASP A 333 -30.39 -2.26 14.62
N TYR A 334 -29.68 -3.14 15.33
CA TYR A 334 -29.74 -4.59 15.08
C TYR A 334 -31.18 -5.15 15.25
N PRO A 335 -31.67 -6.08 14.40
CA PRO A 335 -31.03 -6.69 13.22
C PRO A 335 -31.45 -6.05 11.88
N ASP A 336 -32.17 -4.92 11.91
CA ASP A 336 -32.62 -4.24 10.70
C ASP A 336 -31.49 -3.43 10.02
N ASP A 337 -30.38 -3.21 10.75
CA ASP A 337 -29.17 -2.49 10.32
C ASP A 337 -27.95 -3.43 10.03
N PRO A 338 -27.46 -3.51 8.78
CA PRO A 338 -26.28 -4.30 8.38
C PRO A 338 -24.93 -3.79 8.90
N GLY A 339 -24.83 -2.53 9.33
CA GLY A 339 -23.64 -2.01 10.01
C GLY A 339 -23.51 -2.52 11.44
N CYS A 340 -24.57 -3.13 11.98
CA CYS A 340 -24.63 -3.67 13.32
C CYS A 340 -24.33 -5.17 13.40
N PHE A 341 -23.12 -5.48 13.89
CA PHE A 341 -22.63 -6.84 14.08
C PHE A 341 -23.09 -7.48 15.40
N GLY A 342 -24.37 -7.30 15.73
CA GLY A 342 -25.02 -7.75 16.97
C GLY A 342 -25.52 -6.60 17.87
N PRO A 343 -26.38 -6.91 18.85
CA PRO A 343 -27.14 -5.92 19.65
C PRO A 343 -26.30 -5.11 20.65
N LEU A 344 -24.98 -5.29 20.68
CA LEU A 344 -24.04 -4.48 21.50
C LEU A 344 -22.93 -3.83 20.65
N GLY A 345 -23.09 -3.82 19.33
CA GLY A 345 -22.18 -3.14 18.41
C GLY A 345 -21.92 -1.69 18.80
N GLN A 346 -20.64 -1.31 18.81
CA GLN A 346 -20.17 0.03 19.18
C GLN A 346 -20.09 1.00 17.97
N SER A 347 -20.64 0.58 16.83
CA SER A 347 -20.59 1.26 15.53
C SER A 347 -21.70 0.69 14.65
N GLU A 348 -22.36 1.56 13.89
CA GLU A 348 -23.31 1.19 12.81
C GLU A 348 -22.72 1.50 11.42
N ASP A 349 -21.47 1.96 11.33
CA ASP A 349 -20.81 2.27 10.05
C ASP A 349 -20.81 1.04 9.10
N GLU A 350 -21.65 1.05 8.06
CA GLU A 350 -21.69 0.00 7.02
C GLU A 350 -20.30 -0.21 6.40
N ILE A 351 -19.82 -1.46 6.38
CA ILE A 351 -18.64 -1.83 5.58
C ILE A 351 -19.03 -1.80 4.11
N LYS A 352 -18.64 -0.71 3.44
CA LYS A 352 -18.89 -0.53 2.01
C LYS A 352 -18.02 -1.49 1.22
N PHE A 353 -18.62 -2.62 0.86
CA PHE A 353 -18.06 -3.60 -0.07
C PHE A 353 -17.71 -2.89 -1.39
N VAL A 354 -16.42 -2.90 -1.70
CA VAL A 354 -15.87 -2.37 -2.95
C VAL A 354 -14.79 -3.34 -3.33
N GLY A 355 -15.15 -4.24 -4.24
CA GLY A 355 -14.27 -5.31 -4.67
C GLY A 355 -13.06 -4.82 -5.45
N PHE A 356 -12.18 -5.76 -5.75
CA PHE A 356 -10.81 -5.51 -6.17
C PHE A 356 -10.72 -4.84 -7.55
N ASP A 357 -9.70 -3.99 -7.71
CA ASP A 357 -9.55 -3.15 -8.91
C ASP A 357 -8.66 -3.75 -9.99
N ALA A 358 -7.76 -4.68 -9.62
CA ALA A 358 -6.88 -5.40 -10.53
C ALA A 358 -6.50 -6.76 -9.93
N ILE A 359 -6.21 -7.74 -10.79
CA ILE A 359 -5.72 -9.06 -10.41
C ILE A 359 -4.55 -9.48 -11.31
N SER A 360 -3.58 -10.19 -10.75
CA SER A 360 -2.55 -10.88 -11.54
C SER A 360 -2.13 -12.18 -10.87
N ILE A 361 -1.88 -13.21 -11.68
CA ILE A 361 -1.36 -14.51 -11.24
C ILE A 361 0.12 -14.56 -11.65
N ASP A 362 0.99 -15.12 -10.80
CA ASP A 362 2.41 -15.27 -11.14
C ASP A 362 2.65 -16.30 -12.26
N GLU A 363 3.85 -16.29 -12.85
CA GLU A 363 4.11 -17.05 -14.09
C GLU A 363 4.12 -18.58 -13.89
N LEU A 364 4.08 -19.08 -12.65
CA LEU A 364 3.95 -20.51 -12.32
C LEU A 364 2.56 -20.89 -11.78
N GLY A 365 1.66 -19.92 -11.60
CA GLY A 365 0.32 -20.16 -11.07
C GLY A 365 0.32 -20.51 -9.57
N GLY A 366 1.28 -20.00 -8.80
CA GLY A 366 1.35 -20.26 -7.36
C GLY A 366 0.40 -19.38 -6.55
N PHE A 367 0.50 -18.07 -6.75
CA PHE A 367 -0.32 -17.07 -6.06
C PHE A 367 -1.04 -16.14 -7.05
N ALA A 368 -2.22 -15.68 -6.64
CA ALA A 368 -2.90 -14.55 -7.23
C ALA A 368 -2.76 -13.32 -6.32
N TYR A 369 -2.62 -12.16 -6.92
CA TYR A 369 -2.41 -10.88 -6.25
C TYR A 369 -3.55 -9.94 -6.62
N LEU A 370 -4.25 -9.42 -5.61
CA LEU A 370 -5.43 -8.56 -5.77
C LEU A 370 -5.11 -7.15 -5.27
N VAL A 371 -5.52 -6.13 -6.03
CA VAL A 371 -5.40 -4.73 -5.62
C VAL A 371 -6.65 -4.27 -4.89
N ASP A 372 -6.53 -4.01 -3.58
CA ASP A 372 -7.54 -3.34 -2.76
C ASP A 372 -7.12 -1.88 -2.52
N ARG A 373 -7.77 -0.97 -3.25
CA ARG A 373 -7.50 0.47 -3.18
C ARG A 373 -8.25 1.20 -2.06
N GLN A 374 -9.24 0.57 -1.41
CA GLN A 374 -9.92 1.18 -0.27
C GLN A 374 -9.06 1.02 0.99
N ARG A 375 -8.58 -0.20 1.22
CA ARG A 375 -7.80 -0.58 2.41
C ARG A 375 -6.29 -0.39 2.20
N ASN A 376 -5.86 -0.03 0.97
CA ASN A 376 -4.48 0.25 0.58
C ASN A 376 -3.56 -0.96 0.81
N GLN A 377 -3.93 -2.08 0.22
CA GLN A 377 -3.23 -3.36 0.39
C GLN A 377 -3.21 -4.16 -0.92
N VAL A 378 -2.31 -5.13 -0.97
CA VAL A 378 -2.36 -6.23 -1.94
C VAL A 378 -2.69 -7.51 -1.19
N VAL A 379 -3.86 -8.07 -1.50
CA VAL A 379 -4.33 -9.36 -0.95
C VAL A 379 -3.73 -10.48 -1.80
N ILE A 380 -3.45 -11.62 -1.17
CA ILE A 380 -2.74 -12.75 -1.80
C ILE A 380 -3.62 -14.00 -1.64
N LEU A 381 -3.86 -14.73 -2.73
CA LEU A 381 -4.57 -16.00 -2.73
C LEU A 381 -3.63 -17.14 -3.13
N ASP A 382 -3.80 -18.32 -2.54
CA ASP A 382 -3.20 -19.57 -3.01
C ASP A 382 -4.05 -20.12 -4.16
N VAL A 383 -3.47 -20.16 -5.37
CA VAL A 383 -4.18 -20.53 -6.61
C VAL A 383 -4.46 -22.04 -6.68
N ALA A 384 -3.60 -22.86 -6.07
CA ALA A 384 -3.74 -24.31 -6.09
C ALA A 384 -4.81 -24.79 -5.10
N ARG A 385 -4.91 -24.13 -3.94
CA ARG A 385 -5.90 -24.42 -2.89
C ARG A 385 -7.21 -23.63 -3.03
N GLU A 386 -7.20 -22.54 -3.78
CA GLU A 386 -8.34 -21.61 -3.89
C GLU A 386 -8.73 -20.99 -2.54
N VAL A 387 -7.75 -20.50 -1.78
CA VAL A 387 -7.98 -19.88 -0.46
C VAL A 387 -7.20 -18.56 -0.30
N LEU A 388 -7.71 -17.69 0.57
CA LEU A 388 -7.02 -16.50 1.03
C LEU A 388 -5.77 -16.83 1.85
N VAL A 389 -4.67 -16.12 1.58
CA VAL A 389 -3.47 -16.16 2.41
C VAL A 389 -3.44 -14.91 3.30
N ASN A 390 -3.93 -15.05 4.54
CA ASN A 390 -3.84 -13.98 5.53
C ASN A 390 -2.37 -13.71 5.90
N ALA A 391 -1.85 -12.60 5.40
CA ALA A 391 -0.45 -12.19 5.55
C ALA A 391 -0.06 -11.96 7.02
N ALA A 392 -0.97 -11.51 7.88
CA ALA A 392 -0.68 -11.19 9.28
C ALA A 392 -0.50 -12.45 10.16
N THR A 393 -1.25 -13.52 9.87
CA THR A 393 -1.10 -14.82 10.56
C THR A 393 -0.04 -15.72 9.91
N SER A 394 0.34 -15.43 8.66
CA SER A 394 1.29 -16.23 7.86
C SER A 394 2.75 -15.77 7.95
N VAL A 395 3.02 -14.59 8.50
CA VAL A 395 4.39 -14.18 8.91
C VAL A 395 4.77 -14.79 10.25
N GLU A 396 6.08 -14.79 10.55
CA GLU A 396 6.59 -15.17 11.87
C GLU A 396 7.58 -14.13 12.42
N PRO A 397 7.40 -13.66 13.67
CA PRO A 397 6.22 -13.90 14.52
C PRO A 397 4.91 -13.41 13.87
N ARG A 398 3.77 -13.96 14.30
CA ARG A 398 2.46 -13.51 13.82
C ARG A 398 2.15 -12.08 14.34
N VAL A 399 1.30 -11.36 13.63
CA VAL A 399 1.06 -9.91 13.82
C VAL A 399 -0.39 -9.49 13.63
N ASP A 400 -1.30 -10.46 13.63
CA ASP A 400 -2.76 -10.29 13.63
C ASP A 400 -3.26 -9.38 14.77
N GLU A 401 -2.58 -9.36 15.93
CA GLU A 401 -2.84 -8.41 17.02
C GLU A 401 -2.59 -6.92 16.64
N PHE A 402 -1.85 -6.64 15.56
CA PHE A 402 -1.41 -5.29 15.20
C PHE A 402 -2.08 -4.74 13.93
N THR A 403 -2.82 -5.57 13.19
CA THR A 403 -3.45 -5.20 11.92
C THR A 403 -4.62 -6.10 11.54
N ASN A 404 -5.76 -5.49 11.19
CA ASN A 404 -6.92 -6.18 10.62
C ASN A 404 -6.83 -6.30 9.08
N LEU A 405 -5.69 -5.94 8.48
CA LEU A 405 -5.44 -6.11 7.05
C LEU A 405 -4.95 -7.54 6.77
N VAL A 406 -5.70 -8.27 5.95
CA VAL A 406 -5.34 -9.62 5.50
C VAL A 406 -4.22 -9.63 4.46
N GLY A 407 -3.99 -8.52 3.75
CA GLY A 407 -2.96 -8.37 2.71
C GLY A 407 -1.70 -7.61 3.16
N VAL A 408 -0.77 -7.43 2.21
CA VAL A 408 0.44 -6.61 2.41
C VAL A 408 0.10 -5.13 2.14
N PRO A 409 0.34 -4.19 3.08
CA PRO A 409 -0.11 -2.80 2.91
C PRO A 409 0.78 -2.02 1.95
N VAL A 410 0.18 -1.31 0.99
CA VAL A 410 0.85 -0.52 -0.06
C VAL A 410 0.28 0.89 -0.07
N PHE A 411 1.12 1.91 0.19
CA PHE A 411 0.69 3.28 0.49
C PHE A 411 1.42 4.33 -0.36
N PRO A 412 0.72 5.36 -0.89
CA PRO A 412 -0.57 5.81 -0.39
C PRO A 412 -1.79 5.14 -1.03
N ARG A 413 -1.73 4.72 -2.29
CA ARG A 413 -2.71 3.80 -2.92
C ARG A 413 -2.05 2.90 -3.96
N PRO A 414 -2.31 1.58 -3.99
CA PRO A 414 -1.99 0.73 -5.13
C PRO A 414 -2.92 1.04 -6.31
N LEU A 415 -2.52 0.70 -7.54
CA LEU A 415 -3.33 0.88 -8.75
C LEU A 415 -3.45 -0.39 -9.59
N ASP A 416 -2.32 -1.05 -9.85
CA ASP A 416 -2.22 -2.23 -10.70
C ASP A 416 -1.07 -3.13 -10.22
N VAL A 417 -1.15 -4.43 -10.52
CA VAL A 417 -0.24 -5.46 -10.00
C VAL A 417 0.17 -6.44 -11.08
N THR A 418 1.41 -6.93 -11.02
CA THR A 418 1.88 -8.05 -11.85
C THR A 418 2.63 -9.05 -10.97
N GLY A 419 2.09 -10.28 -10.89
CA GLY A 419 2.69 -11.39 -10.15
C GLY A 419 4.03 -11.81 -10.78
N THR A 420 4.97 -12.29 -9.98
CA THR A 420 6.23 -12.82 -10.50
C THR A 420 6.93 -13.83 -9.58
N VAL A 421 7.62 -14.81 -10.18
CA VAL A 421 8.46 -15.82 -9.52
C VAL A 421 9.88 -15.76 -10.06
N ARG A 422 10.86 -15.39 -9.22
CA ARG A 422 12.29 -15.42 -9.60
C ARG A 422 12.98 -16.70 -9.15
N ARG A 423 13.66 -17.38 -10.08
CA ARG A 423 14.59 -18.49 -9.79
C ARG A 423 16.05 -18.02 -9.71
N ASP A 424 16.71 -18.23 -8.57
CA ASP A 424 18.15 -17.96 -8.36
C ASP A 424 18.89 -19.25 -7.91
N CYS A 425 20.11 -19.48 -8.42
CA CYS A 425 21.03 -20.48 -7.89
C CYS A 425 22.02 -19.83 -6.89
N LEU A 426 22.20 -20.45 -5.72
CA LEU A 426 23.06 -19.90 -4.67
C LEU A 426 24.50 -20.45 -4.75
N ARG A 427 25.48 -19.56 -4.64
CA ARG A 427 26.91 -19.90 -4.44
C ARG A 427 27.28 -19.94 -2.96
N THR A 428 28.46 -20.50 -2.66
CA THR A 428 29.05 -20.55 -1.31
C THR A 428 29.38 -19.18 -0.69
N ASP A 429 29.29 -18.09 -1.46
CA ASP A 429 29.38 -16.70 -0.99
C ASP A 429 28.00 -16.01 -0.87
N ASN A 430 26.92 -16.77 -1.01
CA ASN A 430 25.51 -16.36 -0.88
C ASN A 430 25.04 -15.30 -1.88
N ILE A 431 25.82 -15.04 -2.94
CA ILE A 431 25.36 -14.20 -4.03
C ILE A 431 24.41 -15.05 -4.85
N GLY A 432 23.11 -14.75 -4.74
CA GLY A 432 22.10 -15.27 -5.66
C GLY A 432 22.46 -14.83 -7.07
N VAL A 433 22.60 -15.81 -7.97
CA VAL A 433 22.90 -15.61 -9.39
C VAL A 433 22.02 -16.53 -10.21
N PRO A 434 21.72 -16.22 -11.48
CA PRO A 434 20.89 -17.10 -12.30
C PRO A 434 21.51 -18.48 -12.47
N CYS A 435 20.65 -19.51 -12.45
CA CYS A 435 20.95 -20.88 -12.88
C CYS A 435 21.18 -20.91 -14.40
N SER A 436 22.37 -20.47 -14.82
CA SER A 436 22.82 -20.44 -16.22
C SER A 436 23.89 -21.49 -16.48
N GLU A 437 24.16 -21.84 -17.74
CA GLU A 437 25.31 -22.70 -18.07
C GLU A 437 26.62 -22.16 -17.46
N SER A 438 26.83 -20.84 -17.51
CA SER A 438 28.01 -20.19 -16.94
C SER A 438 28.12 -20.30 -15.41
N PHE A 439 27.00 -20.49 -14.70
CA PHE A 439 27.00 -20.83 -13.28
C PHE A 439 27.58 -22.23 -13.07
N PHE A 440 27.06 -23.22 -13.80
CA PHE A 440 27.46 -24.62 -13.69
C PHE A 440 28.89 -24.87 -14.22
N GLU A 441 29.31 -24.23 -15.31
CA GLU A 441 30.68 -24.33 -15.85
C GLU A 441 31.72 -23.64 -14.96
N GLY A 442 31.36 -22.50 -14.35
CA GLY A 442 32.24 -21.72 -13.47
C GLY A 442 32.69 -22.44 -12.20
N THR A 443 32.14 -23.63 -11.91
CA THR A 443 32.57 -24.53 -10.82
C THR A 443 33.92 -25.19 -11.12
N THR A 444 34.31 -25.34 -12.38
CA THR A 444 35.48 -26.15 -12.78
C THR A 444 36.84 -25.46 -12.57
N ASP A 445 36.90 -24.13 -12.62
CA ASP A 445 38.16 -23.35 -12.58
C ASP A 445 38.58 -22.94 -11.14
N ARG A 446 37.70 -23.10 -10.15
CA ARG A 446 38.06 -23.02 -8.71
C ARG A 446 38.28 -24.44 -8.17
N ALA A 447 39.53 -24.88 -8.14
CA ALA A 447 39.92 -26.21 -7.68
C ALA A 447 39.49 -26.50 -6.21
N ALA A 448 38.33 -27.15 -6.02
CA ALA A 448 38.05 -28.11 -4.93
C ALA A 448 36.64 -28.74 -4.95
N TYR A 449 35.63 -28.13 -5.57
CA TYR A 449 34.22 -28.57 -5.42
C TYR A 449 33.47 -28.61 -6.76
N GLU A 450 33.38 -29.80 -7.36
CA GLU A 450 32.13 -30.19 -7.99
C GLU A 450 31.12 -30.29 -6.84
N LEU A 451 30.11 -29.41 -6.83
CA LEU A 451 29.03 -29.49 -5.86
C LEU A 451 28.07 -30.58 -6.33
N ASP A 452 27.94 -31.68 -5.59
CA ASP A 452 26.98 -32.74 -5.91
C ASP A 452 25.53 -32.22 -5.84
N GLU A 453 25.27 -31.23 -4.99
CA GLU A 453 23.99 -30.56 -4.78
C GLU A 453 24.13 -29.03 -4.87
N VAL A 454 23.09 -28.35 -5.34
CA VAL A 454 22.94 -26.89 -5.36
C VAL A 454 21.68 -26.48 -4.61
N VAL A 455 21.68 -25.28 -4.01
CA VAL A 455 20.44 -24.67 -3.51
C VAL A 455 19.88 -23.71 -4.55
N VAL A 456 18.68 -24.01 -5.02
CA VAL A 456 17.85 -23.14 -5.85
C VAL A 456 16.88 -22.40 -4.95
N ARG A 457 16.72 -21.09 -5.17
CA ARG A 457 15.71 -20.25 -4.53
C ARG A 457 14.62 -19.92 -5.54
N TYR A 458 13.36 -20.10 -5.15
CA TYR A 458 12.22 -19.48 -5.81
C TYR A 458 11.70 -18.35 -4.92
N ALA A 459 11.77 -17.11 -5.42
CA ALA A 459 11.31 -15.91 -4.74
C ALA A 459 9.98 -15.45 -5.36
N TRP A 460 8.91 -15.54 -4.58
CA TRP A 460 7.53 -15.26 -4.98
C TRP A 460 7.15 -13.83 -4.57
N GLY A 461 6.42 -13.13 -5.41
CA GLY A 461 5.94 -11.79 -5.11
C GLY A 461 5.20 -11.14 -6.27
N ALA A 462 5.02 -9.83 -6.18
CA ALA A 462 4.42 -9.05 -7.25
C ALA A 462 5.00 -7.64 -7.32
N PHE A 463 5.11 -7.07 -8.51
CA PHE A 463 5.33 -5.63 -8.66
C PHE A 463 3.99 -4.89 -8.62
N VAL A 464 3.93 -3.81 -7.85
CA VAL A 464 2.72 -3.03 -7.60
C VAL A 464 2.99 -1.58 -7.96
N THR A 465 2.11 -0.98 -8.76
CA THR A 465 2.14 0.45 -9.05
C THR A 465 1.37 1.25 -8.01
N GLU A 466 1.85 2.46 -7.72
CA GLU A 466 1.20 3.38 -6.79
C GLU A 466 0.75 4.65 -7.51
N ASP A 467 -0.34 5.26 -7.02
CA ASP A 467 -0.88 6.53 -7.53
C ASP A 467 0.09 7.74 -7.41
N THR A 468 1.26 7.55 -6.81
CA THR A 468 2.33 8.54 -6.70
C THR A 468 3.37 8.52 -7.82
N GLY A 469 3.33 7.56 -8.77
CA GLY A 469 4.41 7.38 -9.75
C GLY A 469 5.47 6.36 -9.34
N ARG A 470 5.19 5.59 -8.29
CA ARG A 470 6.12 4.63 -7.72
C ARG A 470 5.75 3.21 -8.12
N VAL A 471 6.76 2.36 -8.22
CA VAL A 471 6.58 0.91 -8.25
C VAL A 471 7.26 0.33 -7.02
N ARG A 472 6.60 -0.62 -6.38
CA ARG A 472 7.12 -1.41 -5.27
C ARG A 472 7.07 -2.89 -5.61
N TYR A 473 7.73 -3.69 -4.79
CA TYR A 473 7.69 -5.13 -4.87
C TYR A 473 7.12 -5.68 -3.56
N VAL A 474 6.01 -6.40 -3.66
CA VAL A 474 5.45 -7.20 -2.57
C VAL A 474 6.19 -8.54 -2.57
N GLU A 475 6.94 -8.83 -1.50
CA GLU A 475 7.53 -10.15 -1.27
C GLU A 475 6.47 -11.07 -0.63
N THR A 476 6.17 -12.23 -1.20
CA THR A 476 5.23 -13.20 -0.61
C THR A 476 5.99 -14.20 0.25
N MET A 477 6.89 -14.95 -0.40
CA MET A 477 7.55 -16.12 0.16
C MET A 477 8.86 -16.37 -0.59
N ASP A 478 9.87 -16.93 0.08
CA ASP A 478 10.99 -17.60 -0.56
C ASP A 478 10.93 -19.10 -0.27
N THR A 479 11.13 -19.95 -1.28
CA THR A 479 11.53 -21.35 -1.07
C THR A 479 13.01 -21.50 -1.37
N PHE A 480 13.73 -22.27 -0.55
CA PHE A 480 15.15 -22.60 -0.71
C PHE A 480 15.30 -24.11 -0.76
N CYS A 481 15.62 -24.64 -1.92
CA CYS A 481 15.47 -26.04 -2.25
C CYS A 481 16.83 -26.65 -2.60
N ARG A 482 17.28 -27.65 -1.83
CA ARG A 482 18.48 -28.43 -2.16
C ARG A 482 18.12 -29.54 -3.15
N VAL A 483 18.76 -29.51 -4.30
CA VAL A 483 18.57 -30.44 -5.42
C VAL A 483 19.93 -30.87 -5.98
N ALA A 484 20.00 -32.06 -6.58
CA ALA A 484 21.23 -32.52 -7.21
C ALA A 484 21.64 -31.59 -8.37
N THR A 485 22.93 -31.25 -8.47
CA THR A 485 23.43 -30.33 -9.52
C THR A 485 23.17 -30.86 -10.94
N SER A 486 23.07 -32.19 -11.11
CA SER A 486 22.68 -32.83 -12.37
C SER A 486 21.22 -32.62 -12.74
N GLU A 487 20.33 -32.43 -11.77
CA GLU A 487 18.92 -32.15 -11.97
C GLU A 487 18.72 -30.65 -12.23
N ALA A 488 19.32 -29.80 -11.40
CA ALA A 488 19.21 -28.34 -11.56
C ALA A 488 19.80 -27.79 -12.86
N ARG A 489 20.74 -28.53 -13.46
CA ARG A 489 21.32 -28.21 -14.77
C ARG A 489 20.38 -28.52 -15.94
N LYS A 490 19.31 -29.30 -15.74
CA LYS A 490 18.33 -29.60 -16.81
C LYS A 490 17.44 -28.42 -17.14
N LEU A 491 17.21 -27.52 -16.17
CA LEU A 491 16.32 -26.37 -16.26
C LEU A 491 17.15 -25.09 -16.14
N LEU A 492 17.32 -24.32 -17.21
CA LEU A 492 18.03 -23.05 -17.13
C LEU A 492 17.06 -21.92 -16.74
N ASN A 493 17.59 -20.74 -16.43
CA ASN A 493 16.77 -19.56 -16.13
C ASN A 493 15.91 -19.08 -17.32
N SER A 494 16.15 -19.55 -18.54
CA SER A 494 15.28 -19.30 -19.70
C SER A 494 14.02 -20.17 -19.71
N ASP A 495 14.08 -21.34 -19.08
CA ASP A 495 13.15 -22.45 -19.34
C ASP A 495 12.31 -22.82 -18.10
N PHE A 496 12.62 -22.29 -16.91
CA PHE A 496 11.89 -22.64 -15.67
C PHE A 496 10.40 -22.21 -15.65
N LEU A 497 10.00 -21.34 -16.58
CA LEU A 497 8.61 -20.95 -16.80
C LEU A 497 7.87 -21.86 -17.81
N ASP A 498 8.59 -22.78 -18.46
CA ASP A 498 7.95 -23.88 -19.18
C ASP A 498 7.56 -24.96 -18.18
N LEU A 499 6.25 -25.12 -17.99
CA LEU A 499 5.69 -26.08 -17.04
C LEU A 499 5.96 -27.54 -17.43
N GLU A 500 6.14 -27.86 -18.72
CA GLU A 500 6.51 -29.21 -19.16
C GLU A 500 7.98 -29.52 -18.82
N GLU A 501 8.89 -28.55 -19.00
CA GLU A 501 10.30 -28.72 -18.62
C GLU A 501 10.49 -28.74 -17.09
N LEU A 502 9.85 -27.83 -16.35
CA LEU A 502 9.88 -27.83 -14.88
C LEU A 502 9.38 -29.17 -14.32
N ALA A 503 8.25 -29.68 -14.81
CA ALA A 503 7.68 -30.96 -14.39
C ALA A 503 8.54 -32.18 -14.75
N ALA A 504 9.52 -32.04 -15.66
CA ALA A 504 10.49 -33.08 -15.97
C ALA A 504 11.69 -33.14 -15.00
N THR A 505 11.72 -32.28 -13.97
CA THR A 505 12.82 -32.17 -12.99
C THR A 505 12.36 -32.39 -11.54
N GLU A 506 13.31 -32.65 -10.65
CA GLU A 506 13.05 -32.69 -9.21
C GLU A 506 12.69 -31.31 -8.61
N GLU A 507 12.92 -30.20 -9.35
CA GLU A 507 12.59 -28.84 -8.90
C GLU A 507 11.09 -28.54 -8.88
N LEU A 508 10.24 -29.34 -9.53
CA LEU A 508 8.79 -29.20 -9.41
C LEU A 508 8.32 -29.22 -7.94
N LYS A 509 8.99 -29.98 -7.07
CA LYS A 509 8.71 -30.00 -5.62
C LYS A 509 8.99 -28.66 -4.95
N CYS A 510 9.94 -27.90 -5.45
CA CYS A 510 10.36 -26.61 -4.90
C CYS A 510 9.35 -25.48 -5.16
N THR A 511 8.42 -25.70 -6.10
CA THR A 511 7.33 -24.80 -6.44
C THR A 511 5.99 -25.22 -5.83
N GLN A 512 5.96 -26.31 -5.06
CA GLN A 512 4.77 -26.71 -4.30
C GLN A 512 4.66 -25.85 -3.04
N ILE A 513 3.73 -24.90 -3.07
CA ILE A 513 3.44 -24.00 -1.95
C ILE A 513 2.83 -24.81 -0.79
N PRO A 514 3.36 -24.72 0.45
CA PRO A 514 2.73 -25.31 1.62
C PRO A 514 1.47 -24.54 2.02
N GLU A 515 0.64 -25.15 2.85
CA GLU A 515 -0.56 -24.50 3.40
C GLU A 515 -0.19 -23.37 4.37
N PHE A 516 -0.92 -22.26 4.30
CA PHE A 516 -0.75 -21.09 5.15
C PHE A 516 -1.93 -20.94 6.13
N PRO A 517 -1.68 -20.47 7.37
CA PRO A 517 -0.37 -20.18 7.97
C PRO A 517 0.42 -21.47 8.24
N LEU A 518 1.76 -21.43 8.16
CA LEU A 518 2.59 -22.63 8.32
C LEU A 518 2.34 -23.33 9.68
N ILE A 519 1.94 -24.61 9.64
CA ILE A 519 1.66 -25.44 10.82
C ILE A 519 2.86 -26.34 11.13
N ALA A 520 3.19 -26.50 12.41
CA ALA A 520 4.29 -27.38 12.83
C ALA A 520 3.92 -28.85 12.59
N ARG A 521 4.76 -29.59 11.87
CA ARG A 521 4.49 -30.97 11.45
C ARG A 521 5.44 -31.97 12.11
N ASP A 522 4.89 -32.82 12.98
CA ASP A 522 5.62 -33.94 13.60
C ASP A 522 5.78 -35.16 12.66
N ASP A 523 5.07 -35.20 11.53
CA ASP A 523 5.10 -36.31 10.58
C ASP A 523 6.22 -36.20 9.52
N PHE A 524 6.95 -35.07 9.47
CA PHE A 524 8.03 -34.82 8.52
C PHE A 524 9.36 -35.58 8.80
N ALA A 525 9.24 -36.79 9.36
CA ALA A 525 10.32 -37.77 9.47
C ALA A 525 10.50 -38.56 8.15
N GLY A 526 10.77 -37.85 7.06
CA GLY A 526 11.47 -38.45 5.91
C GLY A 526 12.87 -38.93 6.31
N GLU A 527 13.57 -39.69 5.47
CA GLU A 527 14.88 -40.27 5.81
C GLU A 527 15.99 -39.22 6.11
N CYS A 528 15.71 -37.93 5.92
CA CYS A 528 16.45 -36.80 6.47
C CYS A 528 16.55 -36.89 8.01
N ALA A 529 17.73 -37.23 8.53
CA ALA A 529 18.00 -37.36 9.97
C ALA A 529 18.09 -36.00 10.73
N ALA A 530 17.03 -35.19 10.66
CA ALA A 530 16.90 -33.91 11.38
C ALA A 530 16.49 -34.10 12.85
N GLU A 531 17.19 -34.96 13.60
CA GLU A 531 17.07 -35.00 15.07
C GLU A 531 17.83 -33.81 15.69
N CYS A 532 17.24 -32.61 15.69
CA CYS A 532 17.84 -31.48 16.41
C CYS A 532 17.66 -31.64 17.93
N THR A 533 18.67 -32.19 18.58
CA THR A 533 18.65 -32.48 20.03
C THR A 533 18.94 -31.28 20.94
N ASP A 534 19.22 -30.09 20.39
CA ASP A 534 19.64 -28.89 21.14
C ASP A 534 19.25 -27.55 20.45
N CYS A 535 18.11 -27.52 19.73
CA CYS A 535 17.64 -26.32 19.02
C CYS A 535 16.94 -25.30 19.93
N GLU A 536 17.24 -24.01 19.77
CA GLU A 536 16.55 -22.93 20.52
C GLU A 536 15.08 -22.75 20.13
N ASN A 537 14.64 -23.22 18.95
CA ASN A 537 13.25 -23.15 18.51
C ASN A 537 12.88 -24.30 17.53
N ASP A 538 12.61 -25.48 18.07
CA ASP A 538 12.23 -26.70 17.31
C ASP A 538 10.94 -26.51 16.47
N GLU A 539 9.91 -25.86 17.03
CA GLU A 539 8.63 -25.65 16.34
C GLU A 539 8.74 -24.75 15.11
N LEU A 540 9.63 -23.76 15.15
CA LEU A 540 9.91 -22.88 14.00
C LEU A 540 10.61 -23.65 12.86
N LEU A 541 11.51 -24.56 13.21
CA LEU A 541 12.17 -25.43 12.23
C LEU A 541 11.18 -26.42 11.62
N LYS A 542 10.32 -27.05 12.44
CA LYS A 542 9.24 -27.96 12.00
C LYS A 542 8.15 -27.31 11.14
N ARG A 543 8.02 -25.98 11.18
CA ARG A 543 7.13 -25.21 10.29
C ARG A 543 7.76 -24.89 8.95
N ARG A 544 9.06 -24.58 8.95
CA ARG A 544 9.78 -24.05 7.78
C ARG A 544 10.51 -25.09 6.96
N PHE A 545 10.89 -26.22 7.55
CA PHE A 545 11.68 -27.25 6.87
C PHE A 545 10.82 -28.42 6.42
N PHE A 546 10.91 -28.74 5.13
CA PHE A 546 10.20 -29.81 4.45
C PHE A 546 11.25 -30.74 3.79
N CYS A 547 11.12 -32.06 3.94
CA CYS A 547 11.98 -33.04 3.26
C CYS A 547 11.15 -34.19 2.68
N GLU A 548 11.22 -34.38 1.36
CA GLU A 548 10.50 -35.44 0.64
C GLU A 548 11.36 -36.03 -0.48
N ASP A 549 11.55 -37.35 -0.45
CA ASP A 549 12.26 -38.14 -1.48
C ASP A 549 13.57 -37.50 -1.96
N GLY A 550 14.47 -37.19 -1.03
CA GLY A 550 15.82 -36.65 -1.30
C GLY A 550 15.89 -35.12 -1.48
N THR A 551 14.77 -34.46 -1.74
CA THR A 551 14.69 -33.00 -1.86
C THR A 551 14.42 -32.39 -0.48
N SER A 552 15.24 -31.43 -0.04
CA SER A 552 14.98 -30.66 1.18
C SER A 552 14.72 -29.20 0.86
N MET A 553 13.55 -28.71 1.27
CA MET A 553 13.07 -27.35 1.04
C MET A 553 12.94 -26.60 2.37
N ILE A 554 13.38 -25.35 2.40
CA ILE A 554 13.05 -24.39 3.45
C ILE A 554 12.11 -23.36 2.87
N VAL A 555 11.03 -23.09 3.58
CA VAL A 555 10.07 -22.02 3.26
C VAL A 555 10.27 -20.86 4.23
N ASN A 556 10.46 -19.66 3.69
CA ASN A 556 10.51 -18.42 4.45
C ASN A 556 9.35 -17.51 4.01
N PRO A 557 8.27 -17.41 4.80
CA PRO A 557 7.22 -16.43 4.59
C PRO A 557 7.79 -15.01 4.74
N ARG A 558 7.49 -14.12 3.79
CA ARG A 558 8.04 -12.75 3.73
C ARG A 558 6.94 -11.70 3.95
N PHE A 559 5.83 -11.83 3.23
CA PHE A 559 4.67 -10.92 3.20
C PHE A 559 5.05 -9.46 3.42
N GLY A 560 5.88 -8.92 2.53
CA GLY A 560 6.58 -7.68 2.75
C GLY A 560 6.69 -6.73 1.58
N LEU A 561 7.28 -5.55 1.80
CA LEU A 561 7.30 -4.46 0.82
C LEU A 561 8.70 -3.87 0.69
N VAL A 562 9.25 -3.96 -0.52
CA VAL A 562 10.60 -3.48 -0.86
C VAL A 562 10.55 -2.61 -2.12
N ASP A 563 11.57 -1.77 -2.34
CA ASP A 563 11.66 -0.98 -3.58
C ASP A 563 12.21 -1.81 -4.77
N VAL A 564 12.08 -1.29 -5.99
CA VAL A 564 12.55 -1.95 -7.23
C VAL A 564 14.09 -2.15 -7.27
N ALA A 565 14.85 -1.49 -6.39
CA ALA A 565 16.29 -1.70 -6.23
C ALA A 565 16.63 -2.77 -5.16
N GLY A 566 15.63 -3.38 -4.53
CA GLY A 566 15.82 -4.32 -3.41
C GLY A 566 16.15 -3.63 -2.09
N ALA A 567 15.94 -2.31 -1.98
CA ALA A 567 15.95 -1.65 -0.69
C ALA A 567 14.62 -1.93 0.02
N GLU A 568 14.66 -2.85 0.97
CA GLU A 568 13.62 -3.02 1.99
C GLU A 568 13.37 -1.68 2.71
N GLY A 569 12.20 -1.54 3.35
CA GLY A 569 11.90 -0.46 4.29
C GLY A 569 12.76 -0.50 5.56
N ARG A 570 14.08 -0.30 5.40
CA ARG A 570 15.03 -0.42 6.50
C ARG A 570 14.95 0.76 7.43
N VAL A 571 14.38 0.47 8.59
CA VAL A 571 14.75 1.05 9.88
C VAL A 571 16.28 1.02 10.02
N ALA A 572 16.99 2.06 9.55
CA ALA A 572 18.43 2.22 9.80
C ALA A 572 18.70 2.67 11.26
N GLY A 573 18.21 1.86 12.20
CA GLY A 573 18.13 2.12 13.64
C GLY A 573 17.91 0.83 14.43
N LYS A 574 18.74 -0.19 14.19
CA LYS A 574 18.90 -1.45 14.98
C LYS A 574 17.67 -2.34 15.25
N GLY A 575 16.45 -1.92 14.94
CA GLY A 575 15.31 -2.83 14.79
C GLY A 575 15.43 -3.57 13.45
N THR A 576 15.89 -4.81 13.50
CA THR A 576 15.77 -5.78 12.40
C THR A 576 15.21 -7.06 12.99
N CYS A 577 14.12 -7.60 12.43
CA CYS A 577 13.64 -8.95 12.72
C CYS A 577 14.65 -9.98 12.18
N GLN A 578 15.74 -10.15 12.94
CA GLN A 578 16.70 -11.21 12.75
C GLN A 578 16.26 -12.37 13.64
N LEU A 579 16.06 -13.53 13.03
CA LEU A 579 16.00 -14.78 13.77
C LEU A 579 17.29 -14.91 14.61
N PRO A 580 17.24 -15.57 15.78
CA PRO A 580 18.45 -15.88 16.54
C PRO A 580 19.51 -16.53 15.65
N GLU A 581 20.77 -16.10 15.75
CA GLU A 581 21.87 -16.57 14.89
C GLU A 581 22.03 -18.10 14.95
N SER A 582 21.65 -18.72 16.07
CA SER A 582 21.48 -20.17 16.28
C SER A 582 20.47 -20.81 15.31
N VAL A 583 19.22 -20.32 15.30
CA VAL A 583 18.12 -20.76 14.43
C VAL A 583 18.46 -20.51 12.97
N GLU A 584 19.02 -19.34 12.66
CA GLU A 584 19.47 -19.02 11.31
C GLU A 584 20.55 -20.03 10.86
N ASN A 585 21.56 -20.28 11.70
CA ASN A 585 22.61 -21.28 11.42
C ASN A 585 22.06 -22.70 11.27
N GLU A 586 20.99 -23.08 11.98
CA GLU A 586 20.42 -24.42 11.81
C GLU A 586 19.59 -24.55 10.53
N LEU A 587 18.81 -23.53 10.14
CA LEU A 587 18.21 -23.47 8.80
C LEU A 587 19.31 -23.53 7.71
N ARG A 588 20.44 -22.83 7.89
CA ARG A 588 21.60 -22.90 6.99
C ARG A 588 22.23 -24.30 6.93
N ASN A 589 22.33 -25.00 8.06
CA ASN A 589 22.83 -26.38 8.16
C ASN A 589 21.89 -27.37 7.47
N LEU A 590 20.58 -27.28 7.72
CA LEU A 590 19.54 -28.11 7.11
C LEU A 590 19.45 -27.92 5.59
N ALA A 591 19.64 -26.68 5.10
CA ALA A 591 19.82 -26.39 3.67
C ALA A 591 21.14 -26.94 3.09
N GLY A 592 22.11 -27.33 3.91
CA GLY A 592 23.42 -27.81 3.46
C GLY A 592 24.35 -26.69 2.96
N VAL A 593 24.15 -25.45 3.40
CA VAL A 593 24.89 -24.28 2.89
C VAL A 593 25.75 -23.66 4.00
N PRO A 594 27.05 -24.00 4.10
CA PRO A 594 27.97 -23.40 5.06
C PRO A 594 28.09 -21.89 4.88
N GLY A 595 27.28 -21.15 5.64
CA GLY A 595 27.26 -19.70 5.67
C GLY A 595 26.14 -18.99 4.91
N ALA A 596 25.03 -19.66 4.52
CA ALA A 596 23.90 -19.23 3.65
C ALA A 596 23.37 -17.75 3.71
N PRO A 597 22.41 -17.34 2.85
CA PRO A 597 21.92 -15.95 2.82
C PRO A 597 21.42 -15.43 4.17
N ARG A 598 21.63 -14.13 4.43
CA ARG A 598 21.03 -13.41 5.57
C ARG A 598 19.53 -13.13 5.39
N GLU A 599 18.95 -13.65 4.32
CA GLU A 599 17.56 -13.42 3.90
C GLU A 599 16.60 -14.46 4.49
N LEU A 600 17.07 -15.36 5.36
CA LEU A 600 16.22 -16.24 6.19
C LEU A 600 15.50 -15.51 7.33
N GLY A 601 15.87 -14.24 7.58
CA GLY A 601 15.17 -13.36 8.53
C GLY A 601 13.79 -12.93 8.03
N CYS A 602 13.05 -12.30 8.94
CA CYS A 602 11.70 -11.78 8.73
C CYS A 602 11.77 -10.37 8.12
N THR A 603 11.15 -10.15 6.95
CA THR A 603 11.17 -8.84 6.24
C THR A 603 9.78 -8.27 5.97
N SER A 604 8.80 -8.67 6.76
CA SER A 604 7.47 -8.07 6.69
C SER A 604 7.45 -6.66 7.30
N PRO A 605 7.08 -5.60 6.55
CA PRO A 605 6.39 -4.41 7.05
C PRO A 605 5.21 -4.62 8.00
N LEU A 606 4.58 -5.80 8.02
CA LEU A 606 3.57 -6.12 9.03
C LEU A 606 4.19 -6.36 10.41
N LEU A 607 5.49 -6.69 10.48
CA LEU A 607 6.21 -6.87 11.73
C LEU A 607 6.61 -5.53 12.36
N PRO A 608 6.11 -5.23 13.57
CA PRO A 608 6.73 -4.23 14.41
C PRO A 608 8.19 -4.64 14.62
N GLN A 609 9.13 -3.80 14.16
CA GLN A 609 10.55 -4.10 14.38
C GLN A 609 10.81 -4.02 15.89
N PRO A 610 11.31 -5.10 16.54
CA PRO A 610 11.37 -5.16 17.99
C PRO A 610 12.23 -4.03 18.55
N LEU A 611 11.70 -3.36 19.58
CA LEU A 611 12.34 -2.25 20.26
C LEU A 611 13.71 -2.67 20.81
N SER A 612 14.75 -1.99 20.36
CA SER A 612 16.10 -2.10 20.94
C SER A 612 16.08 -1.52 22.36
N LEU A 613 15.98 -2.38 23.38
CA LEU A 613 15.96 -2.06 24.83
C LEU A 613 17.22 -1.35 25.39
N ASP A 614 18.10 -0.82 24.53
CA ASP A 614 19.30 -0.03 24.89
C ASP A 614 18.98 1.45 25.24
N ALA A 615 17.69 1.83 25.33
CA ALA A 615 17.25 3.22 25.48
C ALA A 615 16.16 3.45 26.56
N THR A 616 16.25 2.78 27.71
CA THR A 616 15.77 3.29 29.03
C THR A 616 16.16 2.32 30.14
N GLY A 617 16.39 2.84 31.36
CA GLY A 617 16.78 2.04 32.53
C GLY A 617 15.64 1.24 33.18
N ILE A 618 14.78 0.59 32.38
CA ILE A 618 13.69 -0.27 32.87
C ILE A 618 14.21 -1.70 32.97
N GLU A 619 14.18 -2.28 34.17
CA GLU A 619 14.61 -3.66 34.41
C GLU A 619 13.73 -4.66 33.61
N PRO A 620 14.31 -5.50 32.73
CA PRO A 620 13.55 -6.41 31.86
C PRO A 620 12.65 -7.41 32.59
N SER A 621 12.91 -7.64 33.89
CA SER A 621 12.11 -8.52 34.76
C SER A 621 10.69 -8.00 35.06
N SER A 622 10.34 -6.81 34.56
CA SER A 622 9.04 -6.15 34.79
C SER A 622 7.98 -6.48 33.74
N ILE A 623 8.37 -6.99 32.56
CA ILE A 623 7.49 -7.21 31.41
C ILE A 623 7.19 -8.71 31.31
N LEU A 624 5.99 -9.10 31.74
CA LEU A 624 5.45 -10.46 31.59
C LEU A 624 4.23 -10.39 30.68
N SER A 625 4.24 -11.18 29.60
CA SER A 625 3.36 -11.17 28.40
C SER A 625 3.35 -9.86 27.60
N LEU A 626 3.58 -9.97 26.28
CA LEU A 626 3.33 -8.91 25.29
C LEU A 626 1.85 -8.87 24.90
N ASP A 627 1.22 -10.03 24.96
CA ASP A 627 -0.17 -10.44 24.71
C ASP A 627 -1.23 -9.70 25.57
N ALA A 628 -0.80 -8.70 26.36
CA ALA A 628 -1.65 -7.83 27.18
C ALA A 628 -1.64 -6.36 26.74
N PHE A 629 -0.93 -6.02 25.66
CA PHE A 629 -0.77 -4.64 25.17
C PHE A 629 -1.45 -4.46 23.82
N SER A 630 -2.40 -3.52 23.74
CA SER A 630 -2.96 -3.12 22.45
C SER A 630 -1.92 -2.38 21.60
N ARG A 631 -2.17 -2.25 20.29
CA ARG A 631 -1.37 -1.38 19.42
C ARG A 631 -1.29 0.08 19.95
N ALA A 632 -2.31 0.56 20.66
CA ALA A 632 -2.28 1.88 21.28
C ALA A 632 -1.31 1.95 22.48
N ASP A 633 -1.21 0.87 23.27
CA ASP A 633 -0.27 0.79 24.40
C ASP A 633 1.18 0.70 23.91
N LEU A 634 1.46 -0.08 22.86
CA LEU A 634 2.79 -0.17 22.26
C LEU A 634 3.25 1.17 21.67
N LEU A 635 2.35 1.91 20.99
CA LEU A 635 2.63 3.28 20.54
C LEU A 635 2.81 4.27 21.70
N ALA A 636 2.24 4.00 22.89
CA ALA A 636 2.47 4.80 24.09
C ALA A 636 3.83 4.50 24.78
N PHE A 637 4.43 3.34 24.52
CA PHE A 637 5.80 3.02 24.97
C PHE A 637 6.90 3.64 24.09
N GLU A 638 6.60 4.10 22.87
CA GLU A 638 7.55 4.78 21.98
C GLU A 638 7.79 6.25 22.39
N GLN A 639 8.49 6.44 23.50
CA GLN A 639 8.79 7.77 24.04
C GLN A 639 9.96 8.42 23.30
N ALA A 640 9.67 9.31 22.35
CA ALA A 640 10.66 10.29 21.93
C ALA A 640 10.93 11.28 23.08
N PHE A 641 12.19 11.62 23.32
CA PHE A 641 12.55 12.62 24.33
C PHE A 641 13.43 13.72 23.76
N PHE A 642 13.03 14.97 24.01
CA PHE A 642 13.77 16.17 23.64
C PHE A 642 14.48 16.71 24.89
N ARG A 643 15.81 16.53 24.95
CA ARG A 643 16.62 17.07 26.05
C ARG A 643 17.40 18.30 25.56
N VAL A 644 17.13 19.44 26.20
CA VAL A 644 17.77 20.73 25.91
C VAL A 644 18.78 21.02 27.02
N GLY A 645 20.06 20.69 26.79
CA GLY A 645 21.15 20.95 27.73
C GLY A 645 21.98 22.17 27.32
N GLY A 646 22.53 22.87 28.31
CA GLY A 646 23.52 23.92 28.09
C GLY A 646 24.45 24.07 29.29
N GLU A 647 25.76 23.97 29.04
CA GLU A 647 26.73 24.71 29.84
C GLU A 647 26.79 26.16 29.31
N THR A 648 27.31 27.10 30.10
CA THR A 648 27.42 28.50 29.66
C THR A 648 28.24 28.61 28.37
N ASP A 649 27.59 29.13 27.33
CA ASP A 649 28.06 29.39 25.96
C ASP A 649 28.00 28.23 24.92
N ASP A 650 27.62 27.00 25.27
CA ASP A 650 27.37 25.92 24.28
C ASP A 650 26.10 25.11 24.61
N PHE A 651 25.06 25.27 23.78
CA PHE A 651 23.84 24.45 23.83
C PHE A 651 24.04 23.15 23.03
N PHE A 652 23.68 22.00 23.61
CA PHE A 652 23.62 20.73 22.90
C PHE A 652 22.20 20.17 22.90
N LEU A 653 21.77 19.72 21.72
CA LEU A 653 20.50 19.06 21.49
C LEU A 653 20.73 17.55 21.46
N GLU A 654 20.23 16.83 22.46
CA GLU A 654 20.22 15.36 22.44
C GLU A 654 18.85 14.90 21.91
N LEU A 655 18.81 14.56 20.61
CA LEU A 655 17.64 13.95 19.97
C LEU A 655 17.63 12.44 20.28
N GLY A 656 16.92 12.08 21.34
CA GLY A 656 16.66 10.71 21.73
C GLY A 656 15.52 10.09 20.93
N SER A 657 15.77 9.73 19.67
CA SER A 657 14.85 8.93 18.85
C SER A 657 15.61 7.83 18.10
N SER A 658 15.95 6.75 18.81
CA SER A 658 16.45 5.51 18.19
C SER A 658 15.33 4.49 17.93
N ALA A 659 14.16 4.99 17.52
CA ALA A 659 13.11 4.21 16.90
C ALA A 659 12.85 4.82 15.52
N ARG A 660 12.88 3.98 14.48
CA ARG A 660 12.20 4.29 13.23
C ARG A 660 11.17 3.19 13.10
N THR A 661 9.90 3.53 13.04
CA THR A 661 8.85 2.56 12.81
C THR A 661 8.57 2.46 11.32
N PHE A 662 8.28 1.24 10.88
CA PHE A 662 7.54 1.05 9.63
C PHE A 662 6.06 1.00 10.02
N ASP A 663 5.43 2.16 10.20
CA ASP A 663 3.97 2.25 10.11
C ASP A 663 3.66 3.07 8.85
N SER A 664 3.20 2.36 7.81
CA SER A 664 2.88 2.95 6.51
C SER A 664 1.67 3.88 6.55
N ARG A 665 0.91 3.91 7.66
CA ARG A 665 -0.14 4.89 7.95
C ARG A 665 0.40 6.22 8.50
N LEU A 666 1.69 6.31 8.84
CA LEU A 666 2.30 7.59 9.24
C LEU A 666 2.29 8.56 8.06
N ILE A 667 1.49 9.60 8.20
CA ILE A 667 1.46 10.71 7.27
C ILE A 667 2.74 11.53 7.48
N ALA A 668 3.47 11.83 6.39
CA ALA A 668 4.61 12.73 6.45
C ALA A 668 4.15 14.14 6.88
N GLU A 669 4.71 14.63 7.98
CA GLU A 669 4.31 15.89 8.64
C GLU A 669 5.48 16.49 9.44
N SER A 670 5.66 17.80 9.34
CA SER A 670 6.59 18.54 10.20
C SER A 670 5.88 19.05 11.45
N TRP A 671 6.52 18.92 12.60
CA TRP A 671 6.03 19.40 13.89
C TRP A 671 6.97 20.45 14.45
N THR A 672 6.41 21.57 14.93
CA THR A 672 7.14 22.63 15.61
C THR A 672 6.67 22.75 17.06
N VAL A 673 7.63 22.81 17.98
CA VAL A 673 7.44 22.89 19.42
C VAL A 673 8.17 24.10 19.97
N THR A 674 7.48 24.98 20.71
CA THR A 674 8.02 26.27 21.19
C THR A 674 7.71 26.50 22.67
N TYR A 675 8.72 26.82 23.48
CA TYR A 675 8.50 27.16 24.89
C TYR A 675 7.95 28.59 25.06
N GLU A 676 6.81 28.75 25.74
CA GLU A 676 6.09 30.02 25.94
C GLU A 676 5.95 30.86 24.64
N GLY A 677 5.73 30.16 23.53
CA GLY A 677 5.52 30.77 22.22
C GLY A 677 4.18 31.47 22.12
N ALA A 678 4.07 32.42 21.19
CA ALA A 678 2.78 33.03 20.85
C ALA A 678 1.82 31.96 20.29
N LEU A 679 0.61 31.89 20.85
CA LEU A 679 -0.45 31.04 20.35
C LEU A 679 -0.76 31.42 18.90
N PRO A 680 -0.77 30.44 17.97
CA PRO A 680 -1.09 30.71 16.57
C PRO A 680 -2.44 31.41 16.40
N ALA A 681 -2.56 32.21 15.34
CA ALA A 681 -3.65 33.15 15.08
C ALA A 681 -3.84 34.30 16.11
N THR A 682 -3.21 34.29 17.30
CA THR A 682 -3.30 35.42 18.26
C THR A 682 -2.32 36.55 17.97
N ARG A 683 -1.18 36.27 17.32
CA ARG A 683 -0.22 37.31 16.87
C ARG A 683 -0.83 38.14 15.74
N ARG A 684 -1.43 39.28 16.09
CA ARG A 684 -2.23 40.14 15.20
C ARG A 684 -1.84 41.61 15.33
N SER A 685 -2.40 42.45 14.43
CA SER A 685 -2.17 43.91 14.37
C SER A 685 -3.46 44.73 14.22
N ASP A 686 -4.61 44.12 14.50
CA ASP A 686 -5.95 44.69 14.33
C ASP A 686 -6.81 44.64 15.61
N GLY A 687 -6.20 44.38 16.77
CA GLY A 687 -6.92 44.36 18.05
C GLY A 687 -7.47 45.74 18.42
N VAL A 688 -8.68 45.79 18.97
CA VAL A 688 -9.37 47.05 19.30
C VAL A 688 -9.95 47.00 20.71
N PHE A 689 -9.63 48.00 21.53
CA PHE A 689 -10.29 48.16 22.83
C PHE A 689 -11.72 48.68 22.68
N ALA A 690 -12.65 48.02 23.34
CA ALA A 690 -14.04 48.43 23.44
C ALA A 690 -14.19 49.68 24.32
N GLU A 691 -15.23 50.48 24.07
CA GLU A 691 -15.61 51.56 25.00
C GLU A 691 -16.34 50.94 26.20
N THR A 692 -15.63 50.81 27.32
CA THR A 692 -16.12 50.20 28.57
C THR A 692 -17.38 50.90 29.08
N THR A 693 -18.54 50.29 28.81
CA THR A 693 -19.85 50.91 29.06
C THR A 693 -20.59 50.32 30.24
N GLU A 694 -20.22 49.13 30.72
CA GLU A 694 -20.72 48.54 31.97
C GLU A 694 -19.64 47.66 32.62
N SER A 695 -19.49 47.76 33.94
CA SER A 695 -18.58 46.94 34.73
C SER A 695 -19.16 45.53 34.86
N ILE A 696 -18.65 44.58 34.07
CA ILE A 696 -18.97 43.15 34.23
C ILE A 696 -18.38 42.70 35.57
N MET A 697 -19.26 42.35 36.50
CA MET A 697 -18.90 41.84 37.82
C MET A 697 -18.47 40.37 37.69
N LEU A 698 -17.21 40.14 37.32
CA LEU A 698 -16.53 38.89 37.66
C LEU A 698 -16.37 38.87 39.19
N GLU A 699 -16.72 37.75 39.85
CA GLU A 699 -16.99 37.74 41.31
C GLU A 699 -15.77 38.12 42.19
N GLU A 700 -14.55 38.14 41.65
CA GLU A 700 -13.32 38.54 42.36
C GLU A 700 -12.45 39.61 41.66
N ALA A 701 -12.89 40.23 40.54
CA ALA A 701 -12.06 41.17 39.79
C ALA A 701 -12.35 42.66 40.08
N THR A 702 -11.27 43.43 40.28
CA THR A 702 -11.24 44.87 40.04
C THR A 702 -11.43 45.21 38.55
N GLU A 703 -11.39 46.48 38.18
CA GLU A 703 -11.50 46.95 36.77
C GLU A 703 -10.73 46.05 35.78
N VAL A 704 -11.28 45.83 34.59
CA VAL A 704 -10.70 45.04 33.49
C VAL A 704 -10.81 45.80 32.16
N ALA A 705 -9.86 45.58 31.25
CA ALA A 705 -9.94 46.09 29.87
C ALA A 705 -10.50 45.01 28.93
N VAL A 706 -11.37 45.38 28.00
CA VAL A 706 -11.95 44.45 27.02
C VAL A 706 -11.31 44.68 25.65
N LEU A 707 -10.63 43.65 25.15
CA LEU A 707 -10.00 43.62 23.84
C LEU A 707 -10.85 42.76 22.89
N ASP A 708 -11.41 43.37 21.85
CA ASP A 708 -11.96 42.62 20.70
C ASP A 708 -10.78 42.05 19.90
N ALA A 709 -10.75 40.72 19.82
CA ALA A 709 -9.65 39.94 19.26
C ALA A 709 -9.83 39.66 17.75
N GLY A 710 -11.04 39.77 17.21
CA GLY A 710 -11.31 39.46 15.79
C GLY A 710 -10.97 38.02 15.35
N VAL A 711 -10.84 37.08 16.29
CA VAL A 711 -10.59 35.64 16.09
C VAL A 711 -11.48 34.80 16.98
N ASP A 712 -11.64 33.52 16.63
CA ASP A 712 -12.17 32.51 17.54
C ASP A 712 -11.10 32.12 18.57
N LEU A 713 -11.17 32.74 19.74
CA LEU A 713 -10.24 32.54 20.87
C LEU A 713 -10.32 31.13 21.45
N CYS A 714 -11.49 30.48 21.36
CA CYS A 714 -11.68 29.09 21.78
C CYS A 714 -10.82 28.17 20.90
N ARG A 715 -10.94 28.31 19.57
CA ARG A 715 -10.15 27.54 18.58
C ARG A 715 -8.66 27.87 18.59
N ALA A 716 -8.30 29.12 18.92
CA ALA A 716 -6.90 29.52 19.11
C ALA A 716 -6.26 28.92 20.39
N GLY A 717 -7.04 28.21 21.21
CA GLY A 717 -6.53 27.52 22.40
C GLY A 717 -6.09 28.48 23.51
N VAL A 718 -6.77 29.63 23.65
CA VAL A 718 -6.55 30.56 24.78
C VAL A 718 -7.27 30.03 26.03
N PHE A 719 -6.68 30.28 27.19
CA PHE A 719 -7.23 29.95 28.50
C PHE A 719 -7.19 31.16 29.45
N GLU A 720 -7.91 31.06 30.56
CA GLU A 720 -7.75 31.97 31.69
C GLU A 720 -6.34 31.81 32.30
N ASP A 721 -5.84 32.89 32.90
CA ASP A 721 -4.47 33.06 33.40
C ASP A 721 -3.33 33.06 32.36
N ASP A 722 -3.64 32.90 31.06
CA ASP A 722 -2.71 33.21 29.97
C ASP A 722 -2.27 34.68 29.98
N VAL A 723 -1.20 34.99 29.26
CA VAL A 723 -0.60 36.32 29.21
C VAL A 723 -0.79 36.96 27.83
N ALA A 724 -1.50 38.07 27.78
CA ALA A 724 -1.65 38.93 26.61
C ALA A 724 -0.57 40.02 26.61
N ILE A 725 0.24 40.09 25.54
CA ILE A 725 1.32 41.06 25.37
C ILE A 725 0.94 42.04 24.27
N ILE A 726 0.93 43.33 24.57
CA ILE A 726 0.73 44.41 23.60
C ILE A 726 2.10 44.90 23.13
N THR A 727 2.33 44.86 21.82
CA THR A 727 3.60 45.27 21.19
C THR A 727 3.53 46.66 20.55
N THR A 728 2.33 47.22 20.39
CA THR A 728 2.14 48.61 19.95
C THR A 728 2.48 49.59 21.09
N PRO A 729 3.30 50.62 20.85
CA PRO A 729 3.57 51.66 21.85
C PRO A 729 2.33 52.55 22.08
N PRO A 730 2.14 53.09 23.30
CA PRO A 730 1.05 54.00 23.61
C PRO A 730 1.20 55.36 22.90
N ALA A 731 0.11 56.12 22.81
CA ALA A 731 0.13 57.50 22.34
C ALA A 731 1.00 58.40 23.24
N ASP A 732 1.87 59.22 22.61
CA ASP A 732 2.76 60.17 23.28
C ASP A 732 1.99 61.37 23.87
N THR A 733 1.33 61.13 25.02
CA THR A 733 0.53 62.11 25.75
C THR A 733 0.70 61.95 27.26
N GLU A 734 0.53 63.04 28.01
CA GLU A 734 0.66 63.07 29.47
C GLU A 734 -0.34 62.13 30.19
N ALA A 735 -1.50 61.85 29.57
CA ALA A 735 -2.51 60.92 30.08
C ALA A 735 -2.13 59.44 29.90
N CYS A 736 -1.17 59.13 29.03
CA CYS A 736 -0.74 57.76 28.72
C CYS A 736 0.68 57.46 29.25
N ALA A 737 1.23 58.33 30.09
CA ALA A 737 2.57 58.18 30.66
C ALA A 737 2.72 56.89 31.50
N ASP A 738 1.65 56.40 32.12
CA ASP A 738 1.64 55.17 32.92
C ASP A 738 1.81 53.88 32.08
N PHE A 739 1.74 53.99 30.75
CA PHE A 739 2.00 52.90 29.79
C PHE A 739 3.42 52.94 29.20
N ALA A 740 4.25 53.93 29.57
CA ALA A 740 5.59 54.09 29.01
C ALA A 740 6.61 53.15 29.69
N GLY A 741 7.11 52.18 28.93
CA GLY A 741 8.12 51.22 29.40
C GLY A 741 8.84 50.51 28.25
N ASP A 742 9.72 49.56 28.61
CA ASP A 742 10.45 48.72 27.67
C ASP A 742 9.52 47.71 26.93
N PRO A 743 9.94 47.12 25.79
CA PRO A 743 9.15 46.10 25.11
C PRO A 743 8.80 44.93 26.04
N GLY A 744 7.51 44.59 26.13
CA GLY A 744 6.99 43.62 27.10
C GLY A 744 6.51 44.21 28.43
N PHE A 745 6.57 45.53 28.63
CA PHE A 745 5.95 46.19 29.80
C PHE A 745 4.41 46.16 29.78
N LEU A 746 3.81 46.20 28.58
CA LEU A 746 2.37 46.14 28.36
C LEU A 746 1.86 44.69 28.32
N THR A 747 1.98 44.03 29.47
CA THR A 747 1.72 42.61 29.63
C THR A 747 0.64 42.41 30.70
N TYR A 748 -0.43 41.72 30.33
CA TYR A 748 -1.66 41.58 31.12
C TYR A 748 -2.09 40.12 31.20
N ARG A 749 -2.78 39.76 32.28
CA ARG A 749 -3.37 38.43 32.45
C ARG A 749 -4.75 38.37 31.80
N VAL A 750 -5.03 37.28 31.09
CA VAL A 750 -6.39 36.94 30.62
C VAL A 750 -7.21 36.51 31.82
N ALA A 751 -8.05 37.40 32.33
CA ALA A 751 -8.89 37.17 33.51
C ALA A 751 -10.21 36.45 33.18
N ALA A 752 -10.66 36.55 31.93
CA ALA A 752 -11.79 35.82 31.34
C ALA A 752 -11.72 35.94 29.82
N MET A 753 -12.52 35.17 29.09
CA MET A 753 -12.65 35.25 27.64
C MET A 753 -14.03 34.82 27.12
N THR A 754 -14.51 35.46 26.06
CA THR A 754 -15.56 34.90 25.19
C THR A 754 -14.92 34.26 23.96
N ALA A 755 -15.71 33.82 23.00
CA ALA A 755 -15.19 33.35 21.72
C ALA A 755 -14.45 34.44 20.92
N THR A 756 -14.67 35.74 21.19
CA THR A 756 -14.08 36.86 20.41
C THR A 756 -13.49 37.99 21.24
N GLU A 757 -13.69 38.03 22.56
CA GLU A 757 -13.22 39.10 23.45
C GLU A 757 -12.33 38.55 24.56
N LEU A 758 -11.24 39.26 24.85
CA LEU A 758 -10.35 39.01 26.00
C LEU A 758 -10.59 40.05 27.10
N PHE A 759 -10.74 39.60 28.34
CA PHE A 759 -10.79 40.45 29.53
C PHE A 759 -9.43 40.48 30.19
N LEU A 760 -8.78 41.64 30.20
CA LEU A 760 -7.40 41.82 30.64
C LEU A 760 -7.33 42.44 32.04
N ALA A 761 -6.50 41.85 32.90
CA ALA A 761 -6.19 42.33 34.25
C ALA A 761 -4.67 42.60 34.42
N PRO A 762 -4.27 43.55 35.28
CA PRO A 762 -2.86 43.87 35.51
C PRO A 762 -2.12 42.73 36.25
N ILE A 763 -0.82 42.59 35.97
CA ILE A 763 0.10 41.66 36.65
C ILE A 763 1.09 42.48 37.47
N GLU A 764 1.40 42.08 38.70
CA GLU A 764 2.40 42.76 39.53
C GLU A 764 3.78 42.79 38.84
N GLY A 765 4.40 43.97 38.76
CA GLY A 765 5.67 44.19 38.05
C GLY A 765 5.54 44.70 36.60
N PHE A 766 4.35 44.64 36.01
CA PHE A 766 4.04 45.16 34.67
C PHE A 766 3.18 46.43 34.73
N ALA A 767 2.66 46.89 33.60
CA ALA A 767 1.74 48.04 33.53
C ALA A 767 0.50 47.82 34.41
N GLN A 768 0.38 48.61 35.49
CA GLN A 768 -0.77 48.57 36.41
C GLN A 768 -1.99 49.34 35.87
N ALA A 769 -1.77 50.28 34.96
CA ALA A 769 -2.84 50.96 34.23
C ALA A 769 -3.42 50.03 33.16
N LEU A 770 -4.74 50.07 33.00
CA LEU A 770 -5.46 49.26 32.00
C LEU A 770 -5.57 50.00 30.66
N PRO A 771 -5.27 49.34 29.54
CA PRO A 771 -5.17 50.00 28.24
C PRO A 771 -6.54 50.50 27.77
N THR A 772 -6.56 51.71 27.23
CA THR A 772 -7.78 52.38 26.77
C THR A 772 -7.70 52.79 25.31
N ARG A 773 -8.86 53.00 24.69
CA ARG A 773 -8.99 53.53 23.33
C ARG A 773 -8.40 54.95 23.16
N GLU A 774 -8.25 55.71 24.25
CA GLU A 774 -7.59 57.02 24.25
C GLU A 774 -6.07 56.89 24.06
N CYS A 775 -5.44 55.91 24.72
CA CYS A 775 -4.01 55.64 24.60
C CYS A 775 -3.63 54.78 23.39
N PHE A 776 -4.58 54.01 22.84
CA PHE A 776 -4.38 53.17 21.64
C PHE A 776 -5.43 53.45 20.55
N PRO A 777 -5.47 54.67 19.96
CA PRO A 777 -6.57 55.11 19.09
C PRO A 777 -6.55 54.50 17.67
N THR A 778 -5.47 53.86 17.26
CA THR A 778 -5.28 53.31 15.90
C THR A 778 -5.37 51.78 15.82
N GLY A 779 -5.81 51.12 16.90
CA GLY A 779 -5.71 49.67 17.06
C GLY A 779 -4.33 49.25 17.59
N ILE A 780 -4.22 47.98 18.01
CA ILE A 780 -3.00 47.40 18.59
C ILE A 780 -2.54 46.13 17.91
N SER A 781 -1.22 45.95 17.95
CA SER A 781 -0.55 44.67 17.78
C SER A 781 -0.42 43.97 19.13
N TRP A 782 -0.84 42.71 19.16
CA TRP A 782 -0.90 41.89 20.35
C TRP A 782 -0.64 40.42 20.01
N GLU A 783 -0.29 39.64 21.03
CA GLU A 783 -0.22 38.19 21.00
C GLU A 783 -0.58 37.64 22.39
N VAL A 784 -1.05 36.39 22.46
CA VAL A 784 -1.24 35.68 23.72
C VAL A 784 -0.24 34.53 23.82
N ARG A 785 0.30 34.33 25.02
CA ARG A 785 1.27 33.28 25.35
C ARG A 785 0.81 32.51 26.58
N PRO A 786 1.00 31.18 26.62
CA PRO A 786 0.82 30.42 27.84
C PRO A 786 2.06 30.56 28.74
N LEU A 787 1.88 30.36 30.04
CA LEU A 787 2.98 30.32 31.03
C LEU A 787 3.41 28.88 31.32
N ASP A 788 4.71 28.65 31.55
CA ASP A 788 5.31 27.36 31.94
C ASP A 788 4.97 26.17 31.00
N THR A 789 4.58 26.48 29.76
CA THR A 789 3.93 25.57 28.83
C THR A 789 4.57 25.63 27.45
N TRP A 790 4.72 24.46 26.84
CA TRP A 790 5.15 24.27 25.47
C TRP A 790 3.95 24.35 24.53
N VAL A 791 4.05 25.17 23.50
CA VAL A 791 3.10 25.23 22.38
C VAL A 791 3.57 24.25 21.31
N VAL A 792 2.69 23.40 20.81
CA VAL A 792 3.00 22.41 19.78
C VAL A 792 2.06 22.54 18.60
N ASN A 793 2.60 22.45 17.38
CA ASN A 793 1.87 22.67 16.14
C ASN A 793 2.40 21.76 15.01
N GLY A 794 1.52 21.00 14.36
CA GLY A 794 1.83 20.18 13.18
C GLY A 794 1.32 20.81 11.89
N GLU A 795 2.03 20.62 10.77
CA GLU A 795 1.68 21.23 9.47
C GLU A 795 0.36 20.74 8.85
N ARG A 796 -0.12 19.53 9.21
CA ARG A 796 -1.33 18.90 8.65
C ARG A 796 -2.42 18.67 9.68
N SER A 797 -2.04 18.32 10.90
CA SER A 797 -2.90 18.17 12.07
C SER A 797 -3.36 19.53 12.61
N GLY A 798 -2.53 20.57 12.48
CA GLY A 798 -2.84 21.95 12.86
C GLY A 798 -3.06 22.14 14.36
N LEU A 799 -3.69 23.26 14.73
CA LEU A 799 -4.18 23.48 16.09
C LEU A 799 -5.66 23.18 16.16
N LEU A 800 -6.01 22.33 17.10
CA LEU A 800 -7.38 21.98 17.41
C LEU A 800 -7.48 22.00 18.93
N SER A 801 -8.08 23.08 19.43
CA SER A 801 -8.35 23.26 20.85
C SER A 801 -9.34 22.21 21.36
N GLU A 802 -9.18 21.81 22.63
CA GLU A 802 -10.18 21.05 23.40
C GLU A 802 -11.47 21.86 23.65
N ARG A 803 -11.46 23.16 23.31
CA ARG A 803 -12.62 24.06 23.41
C ARG A 803 -13.12 24.52 22.06
N GLU A 804 -14.45 24.60 21.95
CA GLU A 804 -15.13 25.14 20.78
C GLU A 804 -16.06 26.30 21.15
N ASN A 805 -16.37 27.11 20.13
CA ASN A 805 -17.29 28.24 20.25
C ASN A 805 -18.74 27.75 20.19
N GLN A 806 -19.37 27.64 21.37
CA GLN A 806 -20.79 27.38 21.51
C GLN A 806 -21.51 28.70 21.87
N PHE A 807 -22.28 29.22 20.92
CA PHE A 807 -23.08 30.45 21.07
C PHE A 807 -22.30 31.69 21.55
N GLY A 808 -21.02 31.81 21.21
CA GLY A 808 -20.14 32.92 21.61
C GLY A 808 -19.38 32.71 22.91
N LEU A 809 -19.55 31.56 23.57
CA LEU A 809 -18.79 31.14 24.74
C LEU A 809 -17.86 29.98 24.39
N CYS A 810 -16.74 29.85 25.09
CA CYS A 810 -15.86 28.70 24.94
C CYS A 810 -16.34 27.56 25.85
N ALA A 811 -16.88 26.51 25.24
CA ALA A 811 -17.26 25.28 25.92
C ALA A 811 -16.18 24.22 25.70
N GLU A 812 -16.01 23.31 26.66
CA GLU A 812 -15.29 22.06 26.41
C GLU A 812 -16.02 21.25 25.34
N ARG A 813 -15.26 20.80 24.34
CA ARG A 813 -15.80 19.93 23.29
C ARG A 813 -16.04 18.55 23.92
N PRO A 814 -17.21 17.90 23.69
CA PRO A 814 -17.41 16.54 24.16
C PRO A 814 -16.31 15.62 23.59
N ALA A 815 -15.95 14.59 24.35
CA ALA A 815 -15.06 13.54 23.86
C ALA A 815 -15.60 13.02 22.51
N PRO A 816 -14.73 12.80 21.51
CA PRO A 816 -15.20 12.40 20.20
C PRO A 816 -15.93 11.06 20.29
N ALA A 817 -17.04 10.93 19.56
CA ALA A 817 -17.79 9.67 19.47
C ALA A 817 -16.92 8.53 18.90
N ASN A 818 -15.99 8.88 18.00
CA ASN A 818 -14.99 7.97 17.48
C ASN A 818 -13.73 7.99 18.38
N PRO A 819 -13.33 6.87 19.03
CA PRO A 819 -12.11 6.81 19.84
C PRO A 819 -10.81 6.94 19.01
N PHE A 820 -10.90 6.79 17.69
CA PHE A 820 -9.83 7.03 16.72
C PHE A 820 -9.84 8.44 16.13
N GLU A 821 -10.76 9.35 16.53
CA GLU A 821 -10.53 10.78 16.28
C GLU A 821 -9.24 11.19 16.99
N PRO A 822 -8.21 11.68 16.26
CA PRO A 822 -6.90 11.93 16.86
C PRO A 822 -7.02 12.95 17.98
N LYS A 823 -6.41 12.68 19.14
CA LYS A 823 -6.36 13.64 20.24
C LYS A 823 -5.80 14.97 19.74
N ARG A 824 -6.61 16.01 19.95
CA ARG A 824 -6.50 17.33 19.33
C ARG A 824 -5.74 18.26 20.28
N GLN A 825 -4.72 18.96 19.77
CA GLN A 825 -3.62 19.46 20.61
C GLN A 825 -3.24 20.93 20.39
N SER A 826 -2.57 21.47 21.42
CA SER A 826 -1.97 22.81 21.40
C SER A 826 -0.90 23.04 22.48
N ARG A 827 -1.01 22.38 23.66
CA ARG A 827 -0.25 22.71 24.88
C ARG A 827 0.20 21.49 25.67
N VAL A 828 1.39 21.56 26.26
CA VAL A 828 1.89 20.60 27.27
C VAL A 828 2.74 21.33 28.31
N LYS A 829 2.49 21.12 29.60
CA LYS A 829 3.34 21.72 30.64
C LYS A 829 4.67 21.00 30.71
N THR A 830 5.69 21.71 31.20
CA THR A 830 7.00 21.12 31.46
C THR A 830 6.87 19.91 32.41
N GLY A 831 7.33 18.75 31.96
CA GLY A 831 7.25 17.46 32.67
C GLY A 831 5.99 16.63 32.42
N GLU A 832 4.97 17.16 31.74
CA GLU A 832 3.81 16.40 31.25
C GLU A 832 4.12 15.74 29.88
N THR A 833 3.31 14.74 29.51
CA THR A 833 3.44 14.02 28.24
C THR A 833 2.60 14.69 27.15
N PHE A 834 3.21 14.93 25.99
CA PHE A 834 2.50 15.19 24.74
C PHE A 834 2.03 13.87 24.13
N THR A 835 0.73 13.72 23.83
CA THR A 835 0.17 12.55 23.13
C THR A 835 -0.67 13.01 21.94
N GLY A 836 -0.06 13.00 20.77
CA GLY A 836 -0.67 13.46 19.52
C GLY A 836 -1.18 12.35 18.62
N PRO A 837 -1.69 12.68 17.42
CA PRO A 837 -2.27 11.73 16.47
C PRO A 837 -1.38 10.53 16.14
N TYR A 838 -0.06 10.73 16.14
CA TYR A 838 0.91 9.80 15.54
C TYR A 838 2.11 9.48 16.47
N LEU A 839 2.18 10.08 17.67
CA LEU A 839 3.36 10.03 18.53
C LEU A 839 3.10 10.56 19.94
N SER A 840 3.90 10.12 20.90
CA SER A 840 4.00 10.74 22.23
C SER A 840 5.44 11.16 22.57
N PHE A 841 5.62 12.28 23.25
CA PHE A 841 6.93 12.71 23.77
C PHE A 841 6.84 13.43 25.10
N PHE A 842 7.97 13.44 25.83
CA PHE A 842 8.14 14.21 27.05
C PHE A 842 8.96 15.47 26.82
N MET A 843 8.66 16.50 27.60
CA MET A 843 9.37 17.79 27.56
C MET A 843 9.95 18.12 28.92
N TYR A 844 11.28 18.07 29.03
CA TYR A 844 12.02 18.43 30.24
C TYR A 844 13.08 19.49 29.96
N PRO A 845 13.35 20.41 30.89
CA PRO A 845 14.56 21.23 30.84
C PRO A 845 15.76 20.33 31.13
N GLY A 846 16.86 20.50 30.40
CA GLY A 846 18.06 19.71 30.63
C GLY A 846 18.81 20.16 31.88
N ALA A 847 19.02 19.25 32.82
CA ALA A 847 20.02 19.40 33.88
C ALA A 847 21.36 18.76 33.51
N GLU A 848 22.43 19.19 34.18
CA GLU A 848 23.70 18.45 34.27
C GLU A 848 23.46 16.98 34.69
N LEU A 849 24.43 16.10 34.43
CA LEU A 849 24.32 14.65 34.69
C LEU A 849 24.21 14.31 36.19
N GLY A 850 23.01 14.44 36.75
CA GLY A 850 22.61 14.12 38.12
C GLY A 850 21.29 13.35 38.20
N THR A 851 20.86 12.99 39.41
CA THR A 851 19.66 12.18 39.64
C THR A 851 18.35 12.94 39.36
N ALA A 852 17.29 12.20 39.01
CA ALA A 852 16.00 12.73 38.55
C ALA A 852 15.36 13.81 39.45
N GLU A 853 15.61 13.79 40.77
CA GLU A 853 15.07 14.79 41.71
C GLU A 853 15.77 16.16 41.65
N GLU A 854 17.03 16.24 41.16
CA GLU A 854 17.74 17.51 40.95
C GLU A 854 17.48 18.10 39.56
N SER A 855 16.78 17.38 38.68
CA SER A 855 16.64 17.70 37.25
C SER A 855 15.66 18.83 36.93
N LEU A 856 14.88 19.29 37.91
CA LEU A 856 13.72 20.18 37.74
C LEU A 856 14.02 21.69 37.88
N GLN A 857 15.30 22.12 37.88
CA GLN A 857 15.68 23.48 38.31
C GLN A 857 16.25 24.41 37.21
N VAL A 858 16.19 24.04 35.94
CA VAL A 858 16.60 24.91 34.82
C VAL A 858 15.34 25.38 34.08
N GLU A 859 15.18 26.67 33.82
CA GLU A 859 14.09 27.17 32.96
C GLU A 859 14.54 27.18 31.47
N PRO A 860 13.70 26.72 30.52
CA PRO A 860 13.99 26.83 29.10
C PRO A 860 13.98 28.30 28.62
N VAL A 861 14.71 28.60 27.54
CA VAL A 861 14.68 29.93 26.93
C VAL A 861 13.32 30.16 26.26
N ARG A 862 12.67 31.30 26.53
CA ARG A 862 11.39 31.69 25.90
C ARG A 862 11.53 31.87 24.38
N ASP A 863 10.47 31.57 23.63
CA ASP A 863 10.42 31.52 22.15
C ASP A 863 11.38 30.48 21.49
N LEU A 864 12.11 29.68 22.27
CA LEU A 864 12.96 28.62 21.76
C LEU A 864 12.11 27.57 21.05
N SER A 865 12.32 27.44 19.74
CA SER A 865 11.49 26.64 18.84
C SER A 865 12.30 25.51 18.20
N TYR A 866 11.73 24.32 18.17
CA TYR A 866 12.29 23.12 17.57
C TYR A 866 11.33 22.60 16.50
N THR A 867 11.83 22.40 15.28
CA THR A 867 11.08 21.72 14.22
C THR A 867 11.71 20.36 13.96
N PHE A 868 10.89 19.31 13.92
CA PHE A 868 11.28 17.97 13.51
C PHE A 868 10.31 17.44 12.47
N GLU A 869 10.83 16.66 11.52
CA GLU A 869 10.06 16.02 10.47
C GLU A 869 9.80 14.56 10.84
N ILE A 870 8.55 14.13 10.72
CA ILE A 870 8.18 12.72 10.75
C ILE A 870 7.90 12.32 9.33
N SER A 871 8.52 11.24 8.89
CA SER A 871 8.19 10.59 7.63
C SER A 871 8.27 9.08 7.81
N PRO A 872 7.41 8.29 7.15
CA PRO A 872 7.69 6.88 6.97
C PRO A 872 9.02 6.81 6.20
N HIS A 873 10.06 6.25 6.84
CA HIS A 873 11.44 6.33 6.33
C HIS A 873 11.72 5.37 5.15
N PHE A 874 10.72 5.15 4.30
CA PHE A 874 10.81 4.45 3.02
C PHE A 874 11.20 5.44 1.91
N VAL A 875 12.49 5.72 1.80
CA VAL A 875 13.01 6.54 0.69
C VAL A 875 13.33 5.63 -0.49
N SER A 876 12.33 5.35 -1.33
CA SER A 876 12.58 4.88 -2.70
C SER A 876 13.41 5.96 -3.40
N ARG A 877 14.66 5.65 -3.75
CA ARG A 877 15.58 6.61 -4.40
C ARG A 877 15.67 6.44 -5.91
N ASN A 878 15.08 5.35 -6.44
CA ASN A 878 15.56 4.73 -7.67
C ASN A 878 14.43 4.35 -8.66
N PHE A 879 13.17 4.65 -8.37
CA PHE A 879 12.06 4.52 -9.32
C PHE A 879 10.89 5.42 -8.89
N ASP A 880 11.11 6.72 -9.00
CA ASP A 880 10.09 7.75 -8.84
C ASP A 880 9.88 8.33 -10.25
N THR A 881 8.79 7.97 -10.92
CA THR A 881 8.48 8.58 -12.21
C THR A 881 8.13 10.04 -11.91
N GLU A 882 8.99 11.00 -12.27
CA GLU A 882 8.88 12.42 -11.85
C GLU A 882 7.57 13.14 -12.30
N GLY A 883 6.62 12.43 -12.91
CA GLY A 883 5.19 12.75 -12.94
C GLY A 883 4.32 11.50 -12.74
N VAL A 884 3.19 11.66 -12.05
CA VAL A 884 2.06 10.70 -11.95
C VAL A 884 1.31 10.58 -13.29
N PHE A 885 0.63 9.48 -13.65
CA PHE A 885 0.14 8.32 -12.86
C PHE A 885 0.46 7.01 -13.62
N PRO A 886 0.98 5.96 -12.96
CA PRO A 886 1.18 4.67 -13.61
C PRO A 886 -0.16 3.95 -13.79
N THR A 887 -0.45 3.46 -15.00
CA THR A 887 -1.76 2.87 -15.35
C THR A 887 -1.78 1.35 -15.44
N LYS A 888 -0.74 0.75 -16.02
CA LYS A 888 -0.52 -0.70 -16.05
C LYS A 888 0.97 -1.03 -15.90
N VAL A 889 1.29 -2.11 -15.19
CA VAL A 889 2.64 -2.66 -15.00
C VAL A 889 2.72 -4.10 -15.53
N VAL A 890 3.80 -4.40 -16.24
CA VAL A 890 4.09 -5.76 -16.72
C VAL A 890 5.57 -6.06 -16.53
N THR A 891 5.89 -7.29 -16.13
CA THR A 891 7.25 -7.82 -16.07
C THR A 891 7.62 -8.61 -17.32
N TYR A 892 8.90 -8.54 -17.68
CA TYR A 892 9.51 -9.46 -18.63
C TYR A 892 10.88 -9.89 -18.12
N GLN A 893 11.21 -11.19 -18.19
CA GLN A 893 12.52 -11.66 -17.77
C GLN A 893 13.53 -11.55 -18.92
N VAL A 894 14.58 -10.74 -18.72
CA VAL A 894 15.71 -10.59 -19.65
C VAL A 894 16.93 -11.27 -19.04
N GLY A 895 17.04 -12.58 -19.27
CA GLY A 895 18.13 -13.41 -18.74
C GLY A 895 18.18 -13.38 -17.20
N PRO A 896 19.19 -12.74 -16.56
CA PRO A 896 19.28 -12.64 -15.10
C PRO A 896 18.22 -11.78 -14.41
N TYR A 897 17.63 -10.81 -15.12
CA TYR A 897 16.95 -9.68 -14.51
C TYR A 897 15.51 -9.58 -14.99
N TYR A 898 14.61 -9.13 -14.12
CA TYR A 898 13.30 -8.67 -14.55
C TYR A 898 13.41 -7.27 -15.11
N ARG A 899 12.83 -7.06 -16.27
CA ARG A 899 12.55 -5.77 -16.85
C ARG A 899 11.12 -5.43 -16.44
N VAL A 900 10.96 -4.44 -15.58
CA VAL A 900 9.67 -3.89 -15.18
C VAL A 900 9.31 -2.80 -16.19
N LEU A 901 8.15 -2.94 -16.83
CA LEU A 901 7.58 -1.94 -17.72
C LEU A 901 6.36 -1.31 -17.03
N SER A 902 6.30 0.03 -17.02
CA SER A 902 5.12 0.77 -16.54
C SER A 902 4.71 1.80 -17.57
N THR A 903 3.41 1.90 -17.82
CA THR A 903 2.80 2.98 -18.62
C THR A 903 2.44 4.16 -17.72
N ASP A 904 2.55 5.40 -18.23
CA ASP A 904 2.03 6.60 -17.57
C ASP A 904 1.14 7.40 -18.52
N SER A 905 -0.13 7.52 -18.14
CA SER A 905 -1.18 8.21 -18.88
C SER A 905 -0.98 9.71 -19.04
N ASN A 906 -0.24 10.40 -18.16
CA ASN A 906 -0.08 11.86 -18.26
C ASN A 906 1.14 12.30 -19.07
N SER A 907 2.21 11.48 -19.12
CA SER A 907 3.51 11.92 -19.65
C SER A 907 3.84 11.40 -21.07
N ASN A 908 3.12 10.39 -21.56
CA ASN A 908 3.43 9.62 -22.78
C ASN A 908 4.76 8.86 -22.71
N PHE A 909 5.10 8.30 -21.54
CA PHE A 909 6.28 7.46 -21.39
C PHE A 909 5.89 6.01 -21.13
N VAL A 910 6.75 5.12 -21.59
CA VAL A 910 6.87 3.76 -21.04
C VAL A 910 8.18 3.75 -20.28
N PHE A 911 8.08 3.61 -18.97
CA PHE A 911 9.22 3.48 -18.09
C PHE A 911 9.66 2.03 -18.08
N ILE A 912 10.94 1.78 -18.32
CA ILE A 912 11.51 0.44 -18.41
C ILE A 912 12.74 0.38 -17.52
N LYS A 913 12.75 -0.53 -16.54
CA LYS A 913 13.86 -0.67 -15.60
C LYS A 913 14.21 -2.13 -15.39
N ASP A 914 15.50 -2.43 -15.37
CA ASP A 914 15.98 -3.74 -14.96
C ASP A 914 16.02 -3.79 -13.41
N ALA A 915 15.19 -4.63 -12.81
CA ALA A 915 15.03 -4.79 -11.36
C ALA A 915 16.35 -5.22 -10.69
N ARG A 916 16.64 -4.65 -9.52
CA ARG A 916 17.93 -4.78 -8.80
C ARG A 916 19.18 -4.36 -9.61
N SER A 917 19.02 -3.77 -10.80
CA SER A 917 20.09 -3.06 -11.53
C SER A 917 20.05 -1.55 -11.24
N SER A 918 21.17 -0.87 -11.54
CA SER A 918 21.25 0.58 -11.60
C SER A 918 20.95 1.14 -13.00
N THR A 919 20.47 0.31 -13.94
CA THR A 919 20.09 0.70 -15.31
C THR A 919 18.60 1.03 -15.39
N GLU A 920 18.30 2.23 -15.88
CA GLU A 920 16.95 2.75 -16.07
C GLU A 920 16.83 3.33 -17.48
N PHE A 921 15.72 3.03 -18.17
CA PHE A 921 15.45 3.43 -19.54
C PHE A 921 14.03 4.03 -19.64
N GLY A 922 13.94 5.36 -19.79
CA GLY A 922 12.67 6.01 -20.13
C GLY A 922 12.47 6.09 -21.64
N ILE A 923 11.52 5.34 -22.21
CA ILE A 923 11.09 5.55 -23.61
C ILE A 923 10.02 6.63 -23.64
N ARG A 924 10.29 7.69 -24.42
CA ARG A 924 9.28 8.70 -24.75
C ARG A 924 8.54 8.32 -26.02
N LEU A 925 7.22 8.18 -25.94
CA LEU A 925 6.35 7.81 -27.06
C LEU A 925 5.95 9.04 -27.91
N ARG A 926 6.92 9.68 -28.57
CA ARG A 926 6.72 10.94 -29.35
C ARG A 926 7.10 10.87 -30.83
#